data_AF-A0A1Y1ZPN4-F1
#
_entry.id   AF-A0A1Y1ZPN4-F1
#
_cell.length_a   1.000
_cell.length_b   1.000
_cell.length_c   1.000
_cell.angle_alpha   90.00
_cell.angle_beta   90.00
_cell.angle_gamma   90.00
#
_symmetry.space_group_name_H-M   'P 1'
#
loop_
_entity.id
_entity.type
_entity.pdbx_description
1 polymer ?
#
loop_
_entity_poly.entity_id
_entity_poly.type
_entity_poly.pdbx_seq_one_letter_code
_entity_poly.pdbx_strand_id
1 'polypeptide(L)'
;MNGTQKKAVAIVGAGPAGLIAAKALLRSNGFEITIFEKTSKIGGLWAPGGLIDPQMRTNLCRFTVAFSGLSWEAVDLGRDGKPAPLYPRAWEVNEYLQEFSRRYIPDSVFKFRTAVINAELLEGAETTKWKITTKTTKIRTQITNETVQIHEFDYLLVASGCFSQPLIPDELATPHEQTSSTPILHSTEHEKIKDLCNNEQAFRKSVRKILIVGGSHSGSELATNLAFQLSSSSHKDNTNSSEIHFLSSRNMVSLPKFLRTSDTAVCSFEPADLKLYNRSNLPGDIPATFKYNLWDPEMDRNTIKMLRGLKAGGDEIREIKETSEQQLNAVINSSYSLFTQLGVINPSEGRLQTIETSPRSQSVSAVIETPVGNLKTIESLAAIICATGFDASASVSFLSEKVKSSMEYDPQCPTLPLVLDASYLSQNTSAPNLAVIGFAAQYWGAMEMQARAITRAWTDGSFFPGEEERRSVALPPNPFADYVGLMEQAARELQLDRVDGKWSRIEGPICPARYLDISATPEEKVQALATIQALQDLQDSIDEKNPFLARAVYSALLGTWYEKTSEEESGDKHQRQEFTFQPRGVTNPEYDFEYLVAQSSSSSIEHTIFRCSEDDTLITIWKTQPGDPAAVGELMTKMDFGPPLSASESPDCVEARLLRVIELYQLARYLLDHYRGTSLTCRYSFPRTLSTPSTQNQLGKTVMAAIAQVFSCSPMLQPGIAGVDTAKPIRMNLGTIDVRDHVHWTLSEQVADHERHLHEEIQVQLDTRSLEITERPA
;
A
#
# COMPACT_ATOMS: atom_id res chain seq x y z
N MET A 1 1.12 -57.99 2.13
CA MET A 1 1.60 -56.60 2.10
C MET A 1 1.74 -56.16 3.55
N ASN A 2 2.97 -56.11 4.08
CA ASN A 2 3.23 -55.54 5.41
C ASN A 2 3.03 -54.02 5.28
N GLY A 3 1.90 -53.52 5.76
CA GLY A 3 1.63 -52.09 5.78
C GLY A 3 2.66 -51.41 6.67
N THR A 4 3.49 -50.55 6.11
CA THR A 4 4.36 -49.64 6.85
C THR A 4 3.49 -48.84 7.82
N GLN A 5 3.81 -48.90 9.10
CA GLN A 5 3.10 -48.17 10.14
C GLN A 5 3.22 -46.66 9.87
N LYS A 6 2.09 -45.96 9.83
CA LYS A 6 2.07 -44.50 9.66
C LYS A 6 2.70 -43.82 10.88
N LYS A 7 3.47 -42.76 10.65
CA LYS A 7 4.07 -41.96 11.72
C LYS A 7 3.06 -40.89 12.20
N ALA A 8 2.94 -40.71 13.51
CA ALA A 8 1.99 -39.79 14.12
C ALA A 8 2.55 -38.36 14.16
N VAL A 9 1.77 -37.36 13.74
CA VAL A 9 2.15 -35.95 13.72
C VAL A 9 1.15 -35.10 14.52
N ALA A 10 1.65 -34.32 15.47
CA ALA A 10 0.89 -33.26 16.12
C ALA A 10 1.05 -31.96 15.35
N ILE A 11 -0.06 -31.34 14.94
CA ILE A 11 -0.09 -30.00 14.36
C ILE A 11 -0.74 -29.07 15.38
N VAL A 12 -0.07 -27.97 15.72
CA VAL A 12 -0.57 -26.97 16.68
C VAL A 12 -1.07 -25.74 15.92
N GLY A 13 -2.39 -25.57 15.85
CA GLY A 13 -3.07 -24.47 15.17
C GLY A 13 -3.72 -24.88 13.85
N ALA A 14 -4.94 -24.38 13.61
CA ALA A 14 -5.74 -24.63 12.41
C ALA A 14 -5.92 -23.36 11.54
N GLY A 15 -4.90 -22.50 11.49
CA GLY A 15 -4.80 -21.40 10.52
C GLY A 15 -4.26 -21.86 9.15
N PRO A 16 -4.01 -20.93 8.20
CA PRO A 16 -3.52 -21.26 6.85
C PRO A 16 -2.33 -22.23 6.84
N ALA A 17 -1.31 -21.95 7.68
CA ALA A 17 -0.12 -22.78 7.85
C ALA A 17 -0.44 -24.23 8.29
N GLY A 18 -1.35 -24.39 9.26
CA GLY A 18 -1.72 -25.71 9.78
C GLY A 18 -2.55 -26.51 8.78
N LEU A 19 -3.47 -25.84 8.06
CA LEU A 19 -4.30 -26.49 7.04
C LEU A 19 -3.47 -26.94 5.83
N ILE A 20 -2.56 -26.10 5.31
CA ILE A 20 -1.73 -26.49 4.16
C ILE A 20 -0.74 -27.59 4.54
N ALA A 21 -0.19 -27.56 5.76
CA ALA A 21 0.66 -28.64 6.28
C ALA A 21 -0.09 -29.96 6.42
N ALA A 22 -1.30 -29.92 6.98
CA ALA A 22 -2.17 -31.08 7.12
C ALA A 22 -2.45 -31.73 5.75
N LYS A 23 -2.79 -30.93 4.73
CA LYS A 23 -2.99 -31.40 3.35
C LYS A 23 -1.73 -32.09 2.81
N ALA A 24 -0.55 -31.46 2.95
CA ALA A 24 0.71 -32.01 2.44
C ALA A 24 1.07 -33.35 3.11
N LEU A 25 0.93 -33.46 4.43
CA LEU A 25 1.22 -34.68 5.19
C LEU A 25 0.22 -35.80 4.90
N LEU A 26 -1.08 -35.50 4.81
CA LEU A 26 -2.11 -36.48 4.48
C LEU A 26 -1.89 -37.09 3.08
N ARG A 27 -1.41 -36.27 2.14
CA ARG A 27 -1.14 -36.69 0.76
C ARG A 27 -0.05 -37.74 0.63
N SER A 28 1.01 -37.68 1.46
CA SER A 28 2.10 -38.66 1.38
C SER A 28 1.68 -40.07 1.78
N ASN A 29 0.52 -40.21 2.43
CA ASN A 29 -0.02 -41.45 3.01
C ASN A 29 0.90 -42.14 4.04
N GLY A 30 2.02 -41.49 4.42
CA GLY A 30 2.98 -41.97 5.42
C GLY A 30 2.70 -41.48 6.85
N PHE A 31 1.77 -40.54 7.01
CA PHE A 31 1.49 -39.88 8.28
C PHE A 31 0.04 -40.05 8.74
N GLU A 32 -0.14 -40.10 10.04
CA GLU A 32 -1.42 -39.91 10.73
C GLU A 32 -1.34 -38.61 11.51
N ILE A 33 -2.27 -37.68 11.28
CA ILE A 33 -2.18 -36.32 11.82
C ILE A 33 -3.26 -36.06 12.88
N THR A 34 -2.94 -35.22 13.86
CA THR A 34 -3.91 -34.62 14.77
C THR A 34 -3.66 -33.12 14.86
N ILE A 35 -4.69 -32.31 14.60
CA ILE A 35 -4.62 -30.85 14.67
C ILE A 35 -5.24 -30.39 15.99
N PHE A 36 -4.46 -29.75 16.84
CA PHE A 36 -4.93 -29.12 18.06
C PHE A 36 -5.21 -27.64 17.82
N GLU A 37 -6.46 -27.23 17.96
CA GLU A 37 -6.90 -25.85 17.79
C GLU A 37 -7.51 -25.33 19.10
N LYS A 38 -6.95 -24.23 19.61
CA LYS A 38 -7.36 -23.66 20.90
C LYS A 38 -8.78 -23.08 20.86
N THR A 39 -9.20 -22.59 19.70
CA THR A 39 -10.54 -22.05 19.48
C THR A 39 -11.51 -23.14 19.03
N SER A 40 -12.78 -22.77 18.80
CA SER A 40 -13.79 -23.71 18.28
C SER A 40 -13.90 -23.74 16.76
N LYS A 41 -13.01 -23.07 16.02
CA LYS A 41 -13.11 -22.86 14.58
C LYS A 41 -11.72 -22.89 13.93
N ILE A 42 -11.67 -23.23 12.64
CA ILE A 42 -10.45 -23.04 11.85
C ILE A 42 -10.33 -21.58 11.36
N GLY A 43 -9.19 -21.26 10.75
CA GLY A 43 -8.96 -19.99 10.05
C GLY A 43 -7.92 -19.09 10.73
N GLY A 44 -7.63 -19.32 12.00
CA GLY A 44 -6.64 -18.55 12.76
C GLY A 44 -6.97 -17.06 12.77
N LEU A 45 -6.04 -16.22 12.32
CA LEU A 45 -6.22 -14.76 12.24
C LEU A 45 -7.46 -14.36 11.44
N TRP A 46 -7.80 -15.12 10.39
CA TRP A 46 -8.92 -14.82 9.49
C TRP A 46 -10.28 -15.24 10.05
N ALA A 47 -10.31 -15.96 11.18
CA ALA A 47 -11.57 -16.38 11.76
C ALA A 47 -12.38 -15.19 12.33
N PRO A 48 -13.71 -15.17 12.12
CA PRO A 48 -14.55 -14.08 12.64
C PRO A 48 -14.53 -14.05 14.18
N GLY A 49 -14.50 -12.85 14.75
CA GLY A 49 -14.37 -12.63 16.19
C GLY A 49 -12.94 -12.78 16.71
N GLY A 50 -11.94 -12.78 15.81
CA GLY A 50 -10.52 -12.77 16.13
C GLY A 50 -9.94 -11.37 16.35
N LEU A 51 -8.64 -11.22 16.07
CA LEU A 51 -7.86 -9.99 16.30
C LEU A 51 -8.03 -8.92 15.22
N ILE A 52 -8.65 -9.26 14.09
CA ILE A 52 -8.80 -8.35 12.94
C ILE A 52 -10.28 -8.14 12.62
N ASP A 53 -10.59 -6.96 12.07
CA ASP A 53 -11.91 -6.64 11.55
C ASP A 53 -12.24 -7.58 10.36
N PRO A 54 -13.37 -8.32 10.39
CA PRO A 54 -13.81 -9.14 9.27
C PRO A 54 -13.92 -8.38 7.93
N GLN A 55 -14.15 -7.06 7.95
CA GLN A 55 -14.26 -6.21 6.76
C GLN A 55 -12.90 -5.76 6.21
N MET A 56 -11.80 -5.95 6.94
CA MET A 56 -10.45 -5.60 6.49
C MET A 56 -10.11 -6.36 5.20
N ARG A 57 -9.55 -5.68 4.21
CA ARG A 57 -9.11 -6.29 2.94
C ARG A 57 -7.67 -6.80 3.03
N THR A 58 -7.34 -7.78 2.21
CA THR A 58 -5.96 -8.24 2.02
C THR A 58 -5.10 -7.14 1.39
N ASN A 59 -3.82 -7.10 1.78
CA ASN A 59 -2.82 -6.21 1.16
C ASN A 59 -2.35 -6.71 -0.21
N LEU A 60 -2.50 -8.02 -0.45
CA LEU A 60 -2.13 -8.70 -1.69
C LEU A 60 -3.38 -9.21 -2.41
N CYS A 61 -3.28 -9.42 -3.72
CA CYS A 61 -4.41 -9.86 -4.52
C CYS A 61 -4.75 -11.33 -4.27
N ARG A 62 -5.96 -11.73 -4.67
CA ARG A 62 -6.49 -13.09 -4.51
C ARG A 62 -5.60 -14.18 -5.12
N PHE A 63 -4.80 -13.86 -6.13
CA PHE A 63 -3.90 -14.84 -6.78
C PHE A 63 -2.73 -15.24 -5.89
N THR A 64 -2.20 -14.32 -5.08
CA THR A 64 -1.09 -14.58 -4.15
C THR A 64 -1.59 -15.00 -2.77
N VAL A 65 -2.83 -14.65 -2.42
CA VAL A 65 -3.58 -15.14 -1.24
C VAL A 65 -4.43 -16.35 -1.62
N ALA A 66 -3.78 -17.43 -2.04
CA ALA A 66 -4.43 -18.70 -2.40
C ALA A 66 -3.47 -19.89 -2.19
N PHE A 67 -3.99 -21.11 -2.22
CA PHE A 67 -3.22 -22.34 -2.31
C PHE A 67 -3.34 -22.95 -3.71
N SER A 68 -2.28 -23.63 -4.15
CA SER A 68 -2.15 -24.09 -5.55
C SER A 68 -3.31 -24.94 -6.07
N GLY A 69 -3.97 -25.69 -5.20
CA GLY A 69 -5.04 -26.63 -5.55
C GLY A 69 -6.46 -26.08 -5.47
N LEU A 70 -6.68 -24.82 -5.07
CA LEU A 70 -8.02 -24.25 -4.90
C LEU A 70 -8.09 -22.85 -5.50
N SER A 71 -8.89 -22.70 -6.56
CA SER A 71 -9.19 -21.41 -7.19
C SER A 71 -10.24 -20.66 -6.36
N TRP A 72 -10.13 -19.33 -6.33
CA TRP A 72 -11.11 -18.45 -5.68
C TRP A 72 -12.49 -18.51 -6.35
N GLU A 73 -12.54 -18.79 -7.65
CA GLU A 73 -13.78 -18.97 -8.43
C GLU A 73 -14.56 -20.21 -7.98
N ALA A 74 -13.92 -21.15 -7.30
CA ALA A 74 -14.58 -22.35 -6.78
C ALA A 74 -15.09 -22.19 -5.35
N VAL A 75 -14.95 -21.00 -4.75
CA VAL A 75 -15.44 -20.68 -3.41
C VAL A 75 -16.73 -19.87 -3.56
N ASP A 76 -17.81 -20.36 -2.96
CA ASP A 76 -19.08 -19.62 -2.94
C ASP A 76 -19.02 -18.53 -1.87
N LEU A 77 -18.95 -17.28 -2.31
CA LEU A 77 -18.96 -16.10 -1.45
C LEU A 77 -20.34 -15.44 -1.36
N GLY A 78 -21.39 -16.04 -1.94
CA GLY A 78 -22.75 -15.47 -1.94
C GLY A 78 -22.87 -14.18 -2.75
N ARG A 79 -22.11 -14.04 -3.84
CA ARG A 79 -21.98 -12.79 -4.63
C ARG A 79 -22.81 -12.79 -5.93
N ASP A 80 -23.93 -13.52 -5.99
CA ASP A 80 -24.84 -13.58 -7.15
C ASP A 80 -24.14 -13.81 -8.51
N GLY A 81 -23.15 -14.71 -8.53
CA GLY A 81 -22.39 -15.05 -9.74
C GLY A 81 -21.28 -14.06 -10.12
N LYS A 82 -21.04 -12.99 -9.33
CA LYS A 82 -19.86 -12.13 -9.50
C LYS A 82 -18.57 -12.88 -9.13
N PRO A 83 -17.45 -12.58 -9.80
CA PRO A 83 -16.16 -13.16 -9.44
C PRO A 83 -15.74 -12.76 -8.03
N ALA A 84 -14.82 -13.54 -7.45
CA ALA A 84 -14.17 -13.17 -6.20
C ALA A 84 -13.46 -11.81 -6.35
N PRO A 85 -13.53 -10.96 -5.33
CA PRO A 85 -12.93 -9.63 -5.38
C PRO A 85 -11.41 -9.73 -5.50
N LEU A 86 -10.79 -8.76 -6.16
CA LEU A 86 -9.34 -8.78 -6.37
C LEU A 86 -8.56 -8.76 -5.05
N TYR A 87 -9.05 -8.03 -4.04
CA TYR A 87 -8.49 -7.98 -2.68
C TYR A 87 -9.56 -8.44 -1.67
N PRO A 88 -9.67 -9.75 -1.38
CA PRO A 88 -10.70 -10.30 -0.51
C PRO A 88 -10.70 -9.67 0.89
N ARG A 89 -11.89 -9.58 1.49
CA ARG A 89 -12.08 -9.22 2.89
C ARG A 89 -11.72 -10.40 3.78
N ALA A 90 -11.38 -10.14 5.04
CA ALA A 90 -10.92 -11.16 5.97
C ALA A 90 -11.96 -12.29 6.16
N TRP A 91 -13.26 -11.97 6.14
CA TRP A 91 -14.31 -12.99 6.17
C TRP A 91 -14.33 -13.86 4.90
N GLU A 92 -14.09 -13.28 3.71
CA GLU A 92 -14.02 -14.04 2.44
C GLU A 92 -12.80 -14.98 2.44
N VAL A 93 -11.68 -14.54 3.02
CA VAL A 93 -10.51 -15.40 3.26
C VAL A 93 -10.85 -16.54 4.22
N ASN A 94 -11.69 -16.30 5.24
CA ASN A 94 -12.16 -17.39 6.08
C ASN A 94 -12.95 -18.43 5.30
N GLU A 95 -13.91 -18.00 4.47
CA GLU A 95 -14.70 -18.90 3.62
C GLU A 95 -13.82 -19.71 2.66
N TYR A 96 -12.78 -19.10 2.08
CA TYR A 96 -11.77 -19.82 1.31
C TYR A 96 -11.10 -20.92 2.13
N LEU A 97 -10.72 -20.65 3.38
CA LEU A 97 -10.10 -21.64 4.27
C LEU A 97 -11.09 -22.72 4.72
N GLN A 98 -12.36 -22.40 4.93
CA GLN A 98 -13.43 -23.38 5.18
C GLN A 98 -13.55 -24.34 4.00
N GLU A 99 -13.65 -23.81 2.79
CA GLU A 99 -13.76 -24.62 1.57
C GLU A 99 -12.51 -25.47 1.35
N PHE A 100 -11.32 -24.92 1.59
CA PHE A 100 -10.07 -25.67 1.55
C PHE A 100 -10.07 -26.84 2.54
N SER A 101 -10.45 -26.59 3.81
CA SER A 101 -10.52 -27.64 4.82
C SER A 101 -11.51 -28.74 4.42
N ARG A 102 -12.71 -28.35 3.97
CA ARG A 102 -13.76 -29.27 3.53
C ARG A 102 -13.31 -30.20 2.40
N ARG A 103 -12.49 -29.68 1.46
CA ARG A 103 -11.98 -30.46 0.32
C ARG A 103 -10.85 -31.42 0.68
N TYR A 104 -9.94 -31.00 1.57
CA TYR A 104 -8.64 -31.68 1.69
C TYR A 104 -8.37 -32.30 3.05
N ILE A 105 -9.13 -31.97 4.09
CA ILE A 105 -8.81 -32.35 5.47
C ILE A 105 -10.03 -33.03 6.12
N PRO A 106 -9.94 -34.30 6.53
CA PRO A 106 -11.03 -34.98 7.22
C PRO A 106 -11.33 -34.35 8.60
N ASP A 107 -12.60 -34.13 8.92
CA ASP A 107 -13.02 -33.55 10.20
C ASP A 107 -12.47 -34.29 11.44
N SER A 108 -12.23 -35.60 11.30
CA SER A 108 -11.74 -36.45 12.39
C SER A 108 -10.36 -36.07 12.94
N VAL A 109 -9.56 -35.33 12.16
CA VAL A 109 -8.20 -34.94 12.59
C VAL A 109 -8.21 -33.76 13.55
N PHE A 110 -9.29 -32.98 13.60
CA PHE A 110 -9.37 -31.76 14.41
C PHE A 110 -9.74 -32.05 15.87
N LYS A 111 -9.03 -31.39 16.78
CA LYS A 111 -9.33 -31.29 18.21
C LYS A 111 -9.51 -29.81 18.54
N PHE A 112 -10.75 -29.33 18.41
CA PHE A 112 -11.13 -27.96 18.76
C PHE A 112 -11.27 -27.76 20.27
N ARG A 113 -11.13 -26.50 20.70
CA ARG A 113 -11.10 -26.09 22.12
C ARG A 113 -10.03 -26.83 22.91
N THR A 114 -8.94 -27.21 22.24
CA THR A 114 -7.84 -27.97 22.81
C THR A 114 -6.55 -27.19 22.61
N ALA A 115 -6.09 -26.54 23.67
CA ALA A 115 -4.82 -25.82 23.67
C ALA A 115 -3.66 -26.79 23.98
N VAL A 116 -2.57 -26.72 23.23
CA VAL A 116 -1.30 -27.34 23.63
C VAL A 116 -0.65 -26.45 24.69
N ILE A 117 -0.34 -27.03 25.85
CA ILE A 117 0.21 -26.29 27.00
C ILE A 117 1.63 -26.70 27.36
N ASN A 118 2.09 -27.87 26.91
CA ASN A 118 3.48 -28.30 27.03
C ASN A 118 3.84 -29.29 25.91
N ALA A 119 5.05 -29.18 25.37
CA ALA A 119 5.62 -30.11 24.41
C ALA A 119 7.08 -30.39 24.80
N GLU A 120 7.37 -31.66 25.08
CA GLU A 120 8.70 -32.11 25.47
C GLU A 120 9.12 -33.33 24.66
N LEU A 121 10.43 -33.44 24.43
CA LEU A 121 11.04 -34.56 23.73
C LEU A 121 11.34 -35.69 24.71
N LEU A 122 10.78 -36.86 24.47
CA LEU A 122 11.09 -38.10 25.19
C LEU A 122 12.21 -38.82 24.46
N GLU A 123 13.39 -38.87 25.08
CA GLU A 123 14.53 -39.63 24.60
C GLU A 123 14.39 -41.09 25.06
N GLY A 124 14.00 -41.97 24.13
CA GLY A 124 14.00 -43.42 24.33
C GLY A 124 15.32 -44.05 23.88
N ALA A 125 15.53 -45.33 24.24
CA ALA A 125 16.74 -46.07 23.85
C ALA A 125 16.84 -46.33 22.33
N GLU A 126 15.72 -46.32 21.60
CA GLU A 126 15.66 -46.63 20.15
C GLU A 126 14.93 -45.57 19.31
N THR A 127 13.98 -44.81 19.88
CA THR A 127 13.21 -43.77 19.16
C THR A 127 12.93 -42.57 20.04
N THR A 128 12.98 -41.38 19.43
CA THR A 128 12.63 -40.11 20.04
C THR A 128 11.17 -39.79 19.75
N LYS A 129 10.37 -39.52 20.78
CA LYS A 129 8.95 -39.15 20.64
C LYS A 129 8.64 -37.79 21.26
N TRP A 130 7.60 -37.15 20.75
CA TRP A 130 7.02 -35.95 21.33
C TRP A 130 5.95 -36.30 22.34
N LYS A 131 6.09 -35.83 23.57
CA LYS A 131 5.03 -35.83 24.57
C LYS A 131 4.33 -34.48 24.56
N ILE A 132 3.09 -34.47 24.07
CA ILE A 132 2.25 -33.28 23.93
C ILE A 132 1.19 -33.30 25.03
N THR A 133 1.22 -32.29 25.89
CA THR A 133 0.22 -32.08 26.93
C THR A 133 -0.80 -31.05 26.44
N THR A 134 -2.07 -31.43 26.45
CA THR A 134 -3.17 -30.59 25.97
C THR A 134 -4.16 -30.29 27.08
N LYS A 135 -4.81 -29.12 26.98
CA LYS A 135 -5.88 -28.67 27.85
C LYS A 135 -7.13 -28.44 27.01
N THR A 136 -8.12 -29.32 27.20
CA THR A 136 -9.40 -29.24 26.48
C THR A 136 -10.47 -28.56 27.32
N THR A 137 -11.13 -27.57 26.75
CA THR A 137 -12.24 -26.85 27.39
C THR A 137 -13.58 -27.37 26.87
N LYS A 138 -14.35 -28.03 27.74
CA LYS A 138 -15.71 -28.48 27.44
C LYS A 138 -16.72 -27.48 28.01
N ILE A 139 -17.51 -26.90 27.12
CA ILE A 139 -18.64 -26.03 27.50
C ILE A 139 -19.89 -26.91 27.54
N ARG A 140 -20.36 -27.25 28.74
CA ARG A 140 -21.68 -27.85 28.97
C ARG A 140 -22.39 -27.03 30.04
N THR A 141 -23.55 -26.46 29.69
CA THR A 141 -24.51 -25.85 30.63
C THR A 141 -23.86 -24.91 31.66
N GLN A 142 -23.45 -23.70 31.25
CA GLN A 142 -22.83 -22.65 32.11
C GLN A 142 -21.63 -23.07 33.01
N ILE A 143 -21.19 -24.33 32.95
CA ILE A 143 -20.04 -24.87 33.69
C ILE A 143 -18.94 -25.16 32.67
N THR A 144 -17.78 -24.54 32.89
CA THR A 144 -16.56 -24.80 32.12
C THR A 144 -15.75 -25.87 32.82
N ASN A 145 -15.66 -27.06 32.21
CA ASN A 145 -14.78 -28.12 32.69
C ASN A 145 -13.54 -28.21 31.79
N GLU A 146 -12.38 -28.22 32.42
CA GLU A 146 -11.09 -28.34 31.75
C GLU A 146 -10.51 -29.73 32.00
N THR A 147 -10.06 -30.40 30.94
CA THR A 147 -9.44 -31.73 31.04
C THR A 147 -8.05 -31.69 30.43
N VAL A 148 -7.06 -32.13 31.20
CA VAL A 148 -5.68 -32.27 30.73
C VAL A 148 -5.45 -33.68 30.18
N GLN A 149 -4.83 -33.80 29.02
CA GLN A 149 -4.50 -35.06 28.38
C GLN A 149 -3.04 -35.06 27.89
N ILE A 150 -2.45 -36.25 27.83
CA ILE A 150 -1.09 -36.46 27.32
C ILE A 150 -1.18 -37.35 26.08
N HIS A 151 -0.43 -36.97 25.06
CA HIS A 151 -0.38 -37.64 23.77
C HIS A 151 1.07 -37.86 23.36
N GLU A 152 1.33 -38.93 22.62
CA GLU A 152 2.65 -39.22 22.03
C GLU A 152 2.58 -39.12 20.50
N PHE A 153 3.59 -38.48 19.91
CA PHE A 153 3.72 -38.32 18.46
C PHE A 153 5.17 -38.53 18.01
N ASP A 154 5.38 -38.85 16.74
CA ASP A 154 6.72 -38.96 16.15
C ASP A 154 7.26 -37.57 15.74
N TYR A 155 6.36 -36.67 15.32
CA TYR A 155 6.69 -35.31 14.87
C TYR A 155 5.78 -34.25 15.50
N LEU A 156 6.33 -33.04 15.62
CA LEU A 156 5.60 -31.84 16.04
C LEU A 156 5.71 -30.77 14.95
N LEU A 157 4.57 -30.21 14.55
CA LEU A 157 4.47 -29.07 13.66
C LEU A 157 3.79 -27.91 14.38
N VAL A 158 4.49 -26.80 14.50
CA VAL A 158 3.99 -25.56 15.11
C VAL A 158 3.46 -24.64 14.02
N ALA A 159 2.14 -24.45 13.98
CA ALA A 159 1.43 -23.58 13.06
C ALA A 159 0.53 -22.56 13.82
N SER A 160 0.98 -22.17 15.01
CA SER A 160 0.28 -21.25 15.92
C SER A 160 0.31 -19.79 15.44
N GLY A 161 1.14 -19.48 14.43
CA GLY A 161 1.34 -18.13 13.88
C GLY A 161 2.19 -17.24 14.79
N CYS A 162 2.64 -16.10 14.27
CA CYS A 162 3.51 -15.15 14.98
C CYS A 162 2.76 -13.92 15.57
N PHE A 163 1.46 -13.78 15.32
CA PHE A 163 0.62 -12.72 15.87
C PHE A 163 -0.08 -13.18 17.15
N SER A 164 0.69 -13.38 18.23
CA SER A 164 0.17 -13.94 19.48
C SER A 164 -0.09 -12.88 20.54
N GLN A 165 0.96 -12.36 21.19
CA GLN A 165 0.79 -11.40 22.27
C GLN A 165 1.02 -9.97 21.75
N PRO A 166 0.05 -9.05 21.88
CA PRO A 166 0.26 -7.63 21.62
C PRO A 166 1.51 -7.09 22.30
N LEU A 167 2.38 -6.40 21.56
CA LEU A 167 3.60 -5.80 22.11
C LEU A 167 3.36 -4.32 22.40
N ILE A 168 3.33 -3.93 23.66
CA ILE A 168 3.34 -2.53 24.09
C ILE A 168 4.78 -2.24 24.61
N PRO A 169 5.51 -1.27 24.05
CA PRO A 169 6.85 -0.90 24.52
C PRO A 169 6.89 -0.62 26.02
N ASP A 170 7.97 -0.96 26.72
CA ASP A 170 8.11 -0.75 28.17
C ASP A 170 7.97 0.73 28.56
N GLU A 171 8.43 1.62 27.67
CA GLU A 171 8.29 3.07 27.77
C GLU A 171 6.81 3.51 27.85
N LEU A 172 5.89 2.65 27.38
CA LEU A 172 4.43 2.80 27.40
C LEU A 172 3.73 1.86 28.39
N ALA A 173 4.40 0.79 28.82
CA ALA A 173 3.84 -0.30 29.64
C ALA A 173 3.99 -0.08 31.15
N THR A 174 4.80 0.90 31.58
CA THR A 174 4.77 1.32 32.99
C THR A 174 3.35 1.74 33.37
N PRO A 175 2.87 1.41 34.57
CA PRO A 175 1.62 1.99 35.04
C PRO A 175 1.89 3.48 35.21
N HIS A 176 1.60 4.27 34.18
CA HIS A 176 1.13 5.61 34.37
C HIS A 176 -0.11 5.44 35.26
N GLU A 177 0.14 5.50 36.57
CA GLU A 177 -0.86 5.54 37.61
C GLU A 177 -1.98 6.44 37.10
N GLN A 178 -3.14 5.83 36.80
CA GLN A 178 -4.54 6.30 36.86
C GLN A 178 -4.82 7.81 37.05
N THR A 179 -4.00 8.70 36.49
CA THR A 179 -4.01 10.15 36.71
C THR A 179 -4.18 10.93 35.42
N SER A 180 -4.01 10.28 34.25
CA SER A 180 -4.29 10.84 32.94
C SER A 180 -5.51 10.15 32.30
N SER A 181 -6.39 10.94 31.68
CA SER A 181 -7.55 10.45 30.92
C SER A 181 -7.23 10.01 29.49
N THR A 182 -5.97 10.09 29.05
CA THR A 182 -5.54 9.78 27.68
C THR A 182 -5.36 8.26 27.51
N PRO A 183 -6.13 7.58 26.65
CA PRO A 183 -5.99 6.15 26.44
C PRO A 183 -4.70 5.81 25.67
N ILE A 184 -4.04 4.74 26.10
CA ILE A 184 -2.95 4.07 25.41
C ILE A 184 -3.48 2.68 25.04
N LEU A 185 -3.58 2.39 23.74
CA LEU A 185 -4.17 1.16 23.22
C LEU A 185 -3.17 0.43 22.33
N HIS A 186 -3.23 -0.90 22.27
CA HIS A 186 -2.63 -1.63 21.17
C HIS A 186 -3.54 -1.62 19.93
N SER A 187 -2.96 -1.81 18.74
CA SER A 187 -3.67 -1.89 17.46
C SER A 187 -4.84 -2.89 17.42
N THR A 188 -4.82 -3.91 18.29
CA THR A 188 -5.88 -4.94 18.41
C THR A 188 -7.06 -4.49 19.27
N GLU A 189 -6.93 -3.40 20.02
CA GLU A 189 -7.94 -2.89 20.94
C GLU A 189 -8.72 -1.71 20.34
N HIS A 190 -8.36 -1.28 19.12
CA HIS A 190 -8.94 -0.14 18.45
C HIS A 190 -9.67 -0.54 17.17
N GLU A 191 -10.97 -0.27 17.10
CA GLU A 191 -11.78 -0.42 15.89
C GLU A 191 -12.36 0.93 15.43
N LYS A 192 -12.77 1.77 16.39
CA LYS A 192 -13.56 2.99 16.12
C LYS A 192 -13.09 4.15 16.99
N ILE A 193 -13.37 5.39 16.56
CA ILE A 193 -13.11 6.61 17.36
C ILE A 193 -13.68 6.51 18.79
N LYS A 194 -14.80 5.81 18.99
CA LYS A 194 -15.39 5.57 20.31
C LYS A 194 -14.44 4.88 21.29
N ASP A 195 -13.47 4.11 20.78
CA ASP A 195 -12.51 3.37 21.63
C ASP A 195 -11.39 4.32 22.12
N LEU A 196 -11.23 5.49 21.48
CA LEU A 196 -10.26 6.52 21.84
C LEU A 196 -10.78 7.53 22.86
N CYS A 197 -12.03 7.41 23.30
CA CYS A 197 -12.63 8.39 24.21
C CYS A 197 -13.84 7.85 24.98
N ASN A 198 -14.03 8.35 26.21
CA ASN A 198 -15.22 8.07 27.00
C ASN A 198 -16.48 8.82 26.52
N ASN A 199 -16.32 9.84 25.66
CA ASN A 199 -17.41 10.64 25.10
C ASN A 199 -17.14 11.02 23.64
N GLU A 200 -17.68 10.22 22.72
CA GLU A 200 -17.52 10.35 21.27
C GLU A 200 -17.97 11.72 20.72
N GLN A 201 -19.08 12.27 21.24
CA GLN A 201 -19.59 13.56 20.80
C GLN A 201 -18.69 14.72 21.24
N ALA A 202 -18.09 14.64 22.42
CA ALA A 202 -17.11 15.63 22.89
C ALA A 202 -15.79 15.49 22.13
N PHE A 203 -15.34 14.27 21.85
CA PHE A 203 -14.12 13.99 21.09
C PHE A 203 -14.20 14.58 19.67
N ARG A 204 -15.30 14.33 18.95
CA ARG A 204 -15.55 14.87 17.59
C ARG A 204 -15.63 16.39 17.51
N LYS A 205 -15.96 17.09 18.59
CA LYS A 205 -16.12 18.56 18.62
C LYS A 205 -14.83 19.33 18.92
N SER A 206 -13.72 18.63 19.11
CA SER A 206 -12.47 19.21 19.57
C SER A 206 -11.31 18.80 18.69
N VAL A 207 -10.37 19.71 18.51
CA VAL A 207 -9.10 19.46 17.80
C VAL A 207 -8.26 18.55 18.67
N ARG A 208 -7.85 17.40 18.13
CA ARG A 208 -7.10 16.40 18.88
C ARG A 208 -5.85 15.97 18.12
N LYS A 209 -4.81 15.68 18.88
CA LYS A 209 -3.57 15.07 18.40
C LYS A 209 -3.55 13.59 18.79
N ILE A 210 -3.54 12.70 17.82
CA ILE A 210 -3.47 11.25 18.04
C ILE A 210 -2.07 10.80 17.63
N LEU A 211 -1.39 10.06 18.50
CA LEU A 211 -0.09 9.47 18.17
C LEU A 211 -0.26 8.00 17.81
N ILE A 212 0.24 7.59 16.65
CA ILE A 212 0.35 6.20 16.23
C ILE A 212 1.83 5.83 16.24
N VAL A 213 2.19 4.79 17.00
CA VAL A 213 3.57 4.31 17.13
C VAL A 213 3.70 2.99 16.38
N GLY A 214 4.49 2.96 15.30
CA GLY A 214 4.76 1.75 14.53
C GLY A 214 4.59 1.94 13.02
N GLY A 215 5.70 2.02 12.30
CA GLY A 215 5.74 2.20 10.84
C GLY A 215 5.65 0.90 10.05
N SER A 216 4.50 0.24 10.08
CA SER A 216 4.22 -0.97 9.27
C SER A 216 2.74 -0.99 8.84
N HIS A 217 2.29 -2.10 8.23
CA HIS A 217 0.95 -2.25 7.65
C HIS A 217 -0.15 -1.85 8.64
N SER A 218 -0.18 -2.43 9.85
CA SER A 218 -1.20 -2.12 10.87
C SER A 218 -1.23 -0.63 11.22
N GLY A 219 -0.06 -0.01 11.39
CA GLY A 219 0.02 1.42 11.69
C GLY A 219 -0.54 2.27 10.54
N SER A 220 -0.11 2.00 9.31
CA SER A 220 -0.55 2.78 8.14
C SER A 220 -2.07 2.66 7.89
N GLU A 221 -2.63 1.47 8.14
CA GLU A 221 -4.06 1.19 7.99
C GLU A 221 -4.87 1.87 9.09
N LEU A 222 -4.42 1.80 10.35
CA LEU A 222 -5.04 2.52 11.46
C LEU A 222 -5.03 4.04 11.24
N ALA A 223 -3.90 4.59 10.79
CA ALA A 223 -3.78 6.02 10.51
C ALA A 223 -4.78 6.46 9.44
N THR A 224 -4.90 5.66 8.37
CA THR A 224 -5.84 5.88 7.27
C THR A 224 -7.29 5.78 7.73
N ASN A 225 -7.65 4.73 8.48
CA ASN A 225 -9.01 4.52 8.96
C ASN A 225 -9.45 5.63 9.92
N LEU A 226 -8.55 6.09 10.78
CA LEU A 226 -8.80 7.25 11.63
C LEU A 226 -8.95 8.53 10.81
N ALA A 227 -8.10 8.75 9.81
CA ALA A 227 -8.20 9.91 8.95
C ALA A 227 -9.55 9.98 8.22
N PHE A 228 -10.06 8.84 7.71
CA PHE A 228 -11.41 8.75 7.14
C PHE A 228 -12.51 9.10 8.15
N GLN A 229 -12.44 8.55 9.37
CA GLN A 229 -13.46 8.81 10.41
C GLN A 229 -13.44 10.26 10.91
N LEU A 230 -12.26 10.86 11.06
CA LEU A 230 -12.09 12.27 11.42
C LEU A 230 -12.64 13.18 10.32
N SER A 231 -12.35 12.86 9.05
CA SER A 231 -12.84 13.65 7.91
C SER A 231 -14.36 13.61 7.80
N SER A 232 -15.01 12.47 8.07
CA SER A 232 -16.47 12.35 8.18
C SER A 232 -17.09 13.25 9.26
N SER A 233 -16.33 13.65 10.27
CA SER A 233 -16.83 14.39 11.43
C SER A 233 -16.64 15.92 11.31
N SER A 234 -15.74 16.39 10.45
CA SER A 234 -15.29 17.79 10.36
C SER A 234 -16.12 18.70 9.43
N HIS A 235 -17.32 18.28 9.00
CA HIS A 235 -18.11 18.93 7.94
C HIS A 235 -18.66 20.35 8.28
N LYS A 236 -18.23 20.99 9.37
CA LYS A 236 -18.82 22.26 9.84
C LYS A 236 -17.87 23.43 10.02
N ASP A 237 -16.55 23.25 10.18
CA ASP A 237 -15.63 24.37 10.37
C ASP A 237 -14.20 24.03 9.89
N ASN A 238 -13.73 24.78 8.87
CA ASN A 238 -12.45 24.54 8.17
C ASN A 238 -11.21 25.08 8.93
N THR A 239 -11.36 25.49 10.20
CA THR A 239 -10.33 26.30 10.88
C THR A 239 -9.49 25.55 11.89
N ASN A 240 -9.85 24.32 12.30
CA ASN A 240 -8.95 23.46 13.08
C ASN A 240 -9.23 21.94 12.89
N SER A 241 -8.39 21.26 12.12
CA SER A 241 -8.48 19.81 11.91
C SER A 241 -7.70 19.03 12.96
N SER A 242 -8.22 17.88 13.40
CA SER A 242 -7.46 16.94 14.22
C SER A 242 -6.24 16.41 13.45
N GLU A 243 -5.13 16.17 14.16
CA GLU A 243 -3.86 15.75 13.59
C GLU A 243 -3.53 14.32 14.00
N ILE A 244 -3.10 13.50 13.04
CA ILE A 244 -2.56 12.17 13.31
C ILE A 244 -1.04 12.25 13.20
N HIS A 245 -0.33 12.12 14.30
CA HIS A 245 1.12 11.97 14.30
C HIS A 245 1.48 10.50 14.11
N PHE A 246 2.22 10.20 13.06
CA PHE A 246 2.60 8.84 12.70
C PHE A 246 4.10 8.62 12.93
N LEU A 247 4.46 7.87 13.96
CA LEU A 247 5.85 7.64 14.36
C LEU A 247 6.36 6.30 13.83
N SER A 248 7.44 6.35 13.06
CA SER A 248 8.16 5.18 12.55
C SER A 248 9.61 5.16 13.02
N SER A 249 10.05 4.05 13.61
CA SER A 249 11.47 3.81 13.93
C SER A 249 12.30 3.34 12.74
N ARG A 250 11.65 3.11 11.59
CA ARG A 250 12.24 2.60 10.35
C ARG A 250 11.89 3.53 9.18
N ASN A 251 12.68 3.47 8.11
CA ASN A 251 12.37 4.19 6.88
C ASN A 251 11.17 3.51 6.21
N MET A 252 9.99 4.14 6.24
CA MET A 252 8.75 3.54 5.73
C MET A 252 8.42 4.03 4.31
N VAL A 253 8.27 3.12 3.36
CA VAL A 253 7.79 3.41 2.00
C VAL A 253 6.38 2.83 1.80
N SER A 254 5.41 3.70 1.53
CA SER A 254 4.04 3.30 1.17
C SER A 254 3.87 3.27 -0.35
N LEU A 255 3.45 2.11 -0.87
CA LEU A 255 3.03 1.89 -2.25
C LEU A 255 1.50 1.82 -2.36
N PRO A 256 0.90 2.32 -3.45
CA PRO A 256 -0.50 2.05 -3.75
C PRO A 256 -0.71 0.58 -4.16
N LYS A 257 -1.94 0.08 -4.01
CA LYS A 257 -2.33 -1.26 -4.46
C LYS A 257 -2.20 -1.45 -5.98
N PHE A 258 -2.37 -0.37 -6.75
CA PHE A 258 -2.27 -0.36 -8.20
C PHE A 258 -1.07 0.47 -8.61
N LEU A 259 -0.14 -0.14 -9.35
CA LEU A 259 1.04 0.51 -9.89
C LEU A 259 0.86 0.73 -11.39
N ARG A 260 1.41 1.81 -11.92
CA ARG A 260 1.40 2.07 -13.36
C ARG A 260 2.16 0.97 -14.10
N THR A 261 1.65 0.51 -15.24
CA THR A 261 2.36 -0.42 -16.12
C THR A 261 3.59 0.26 -16.74
N SER A 262 4.52 -0.53 -17.28
CA SER A 262 5.76 0.01 -17.87
C SER A 262 5.57 0.54 -19.30
N ASP A 263 4.38 0.35 -19.90
CA ASP A 263 4.05 0.90 -21.21
C ASP A 263 3.85 2.41 -21.12
N THR A 264 4.51 3.16 -21.98
CA THR A 264 4.42 4.62 -22.04
C THR A 264 3.39 5.11 -23.06
N ALA A 265 2.89 4.23 -23.94
CA ALA A 265 1.90 4.58 -24.95
C ALA A 265 0.48 4.67 -24.38
N VAL A 266 0.15 3.85 -23.37
CA VAL A 266 -1.17 3.80 -22.73
C VAL A 266 -1.02 3.96 -21.22
N CYS A 267 -1.88 4.76 -20.59
CA CYS A 267 -1.88 4.96 -19.14
C CYS A 267 -2.62 3.82 -18.43
N SER A 268 -1.97 2.67 -18.26
CA SER A 268 -2.55 1.49 -17.60
C SER A 268 -1.98 1.24 -16.22
N PHE A 269 -2.76 0.52 -15.40
CA PHE A 269 -2.39 0.16 -14.03
C PHE A 269 -2.51 -1.35 -13.83
N GLU A 270 -1.71 -1.91 -12.94
CA GLU A 270 -1.71 -3.32 -12.57
C GLU A 270 -1.55 -3.50 -11.06
N PRO A 271 -2.01 -4.62 -10.47
CA PRO A 271 -1.82 -4.90 -9.04
C PRO A 271 -0.34 -4.92 -8.64
N ALA A 272 -0.02 -4.27 -7.52
CA ALA A 272 1.36 -4.06 -7.09
C ALA A 272 2.13 -5.36 -6.86
N ASP A 273 1.48 -6.37 -6.29
CA ASP A 273 2.08 -7.67 -6.02
C ASP A 273 2.31 -8.49 -7.29
N LEU A 274 1.43 -8.40 -8.29
CA LEU A 274 1.65 -9.03 -9.60
C LEU A 274 2.83 -8.39 -10.34
N LYS A 275 2.99 -7.07 -10.21
CA LYS A 275 4.14 -6.35 -10.78
C LYS A 275 5.45 -6.70 -10.07
N LEU A 276 5.44 -6.74 -8.74
CA LEU A 276 6.61 -7.03 -7.92
C LEU A 276 7.04 -8.50 -8.05
N TYR A 277 6.08 -9.42 -7.98
CA TYR A 277 6.31 -10.86 -8.03
C TYR A 277 6.23 -11.41 -9.45
N ASN A 278 6.82 -10.70 -10.42
CA ASN A 278 6.85 -11.13 -11.81
C ASN A 278 8.17 -11.82 -12.16
N ARG A 279 8.10 -13.04 -12.72
CA ARG A 279 9.30 -13.76 -13.17
C ARG A 279 10.04 -13.01 -14.28
N SER A 280 9.32 -12.24 -15.09
CA SER A 280 9.90 -11.40 -16.14
C SER A 280 10.85 -10.32 -15.62
N ASN A 281 10.81 -9.98 -14.32
CA ASN A 281 11.70 -8.99 -13.73
C ASN A 281 13.13 -9.51 -13.50
N LEU A 282 13.33 -10.82 -13.54
CA LEU A 282 14.64 -11.45 -13.31
C LEU A 282 15.26 -11.90 -14.65
N PRO A 283 16.61 -11.86 -14.78
CA PRO A 283 17.29 -12.38 -15.97
C PRO A 283 16.87 -13.82 -16.30
N GLY A 284 16.70 -14.12 -17.59
CA GLY A 284 16.27 -15.43 -18.07
C GLY A 284 17.40 -16.48 -18.10
N ASP A 285 18.65 -16.03 -18.10
CA ASP A 285 19.87 -16.83 -18.17
C ASP A 285 20.34 -17.37 -16.81
N ILE A 286 19.90 -16.76 -15.71
CA ILE A 286 20.26 -17.15 -14.34
C ILE A 286 19.05 -17.78 -13.65
N PRO A 287 19.18 -18.98 -13.03
CA PRO A 287 18.13 -19.54 -12.21
C PRO A 287 17.77 -18.60 -11.05
N ALA A 288 16.48 -18.29 -10.92
CA ALA A 288 15.99 -17.52 -9.78
C ALA A 288 16.17 -18.35 -8.50
N THR A 289 16.93 -17.84 -7.54
CA THR A 289 17.32 -18.56 -6.33
C THR A 289 17.16 -17.65 -5.14
N PHE A 290 16.52 -18.15 -4.08
CA PHE A 290 16.30 -17.41 -2.86
C PHE A 290 17.62 -17.06 -2.22
N LYS A 291 17.84 -15.77 -2.01
CA LYS A 291 18.96 -15.32 -1.19
C LYS A 291 18.50 -15.10 0.24
N TYR A 292 19.04 -15.91 1.15
CA TYR A 292 19.01 -15.68 2.60
C TYR A 292 19.80 -14.41 2.91
N ASN A 293 19.20 -13.25 2.67
CA ASN A 293 19.88 -11.98 2.85
C ASN A 293 19.78 -11.55 4.31
N LEU A 294 20.94 -11.49 4.96
CA LEU A 294 21.17 -10.55 6.07
C LEU A 294 20.82 -9.14 5.60
N TRP A 295 20.43 -8.29 6.55
CA TRP A 295 20.26 -6.87 6.26
C TRP A 295 21.54 -6.31 5.63
N ASP A 296 21.41 -5.75 4.42
CA ASP A 296 22.49 -5.12 3.66
C ASP A 296 22.05 -3.68 3.30
N PRO A 297 22.76 -2.65 3.81
CA PRO A 297 22.46 -1.26 3.50
C PRO A 297 22.42 -0.94 2.00
N GLU A 298 23.22 -1.61 1.17
CA GLU A 298 23.21 -1.37 -0.28
C GLU A 298 21.95 -1.92 -0.95
N MET A 299 21.56 -3.15 -0.59
CA MET A 299 20.32 -3.74 -1.02
C MET A 299 19.10 -2.90 -0.58
N ASP A 300 19.08 -2.41 0.66
CA ASP A 300 18.01 -1.55 1.16
C ASP A 300 17.94 -0.25 0.35
N ARG A 301 19.07 0.41 0.05
CA ARG A 301 19.12 1.60 -0.81
C ARG A 301 18.56 1.34 -2.20
N ASN A 302 18.96 0.23 -2.83
CA ASN A 302 18.48 -0.15 -4.16
C ASN A 302 16.98 -0.47 -4.15
N THR A 303 16.51 -1.13 -3.09
CA THR A 303 15.09 -1.44 -2.90
C THR A 303 14.28 -0.16 -2.68
N ILE A 304 14.74 0.77 -1.84
CA ILE A 304 14.11 2.09 -1.64
C ILE A 304 14.00 2.83 -2.97
N LYS A 305 15.10 2.86 -3.75
CA LYS A 305 15.12 3.51 -5.07
C LYS A 305 14.10 2.88 -6.01
N MET A 306 14.04 1.55 -6.06
CA MET A 306 13.05 0.82 -6.86
C MET A 306 11.62 1.15 -6.42
N LEU A 307 11.29 1.05 -5.13
CA LEU A 307 9.95 1.30 -4.61
C LEU A 307 9.51 2.75 -4.81
N ARG A 308 10.40 3.72 -4.61
CA ARG A 308 10.10 5.14 -4.89
C ARG A 308 9.91 5.38 -6.39
N GLY A 309 10.70 4.76 -7.25
CA GLY A 309 10.52 4.81 -8.70
C GLY A 309 9.17 4.22 -9.14
N LEU A 310 8.78 3.07 -8.60
CA LEU A 310 7.46 2.46 -8.85
C LEU A 310 6.32 3.37 -8.39
N LYS A 311 6.46 4.01 -7.22
CA LYS A 311 5.48 4.99 -6.71
C LYS A 311 5.35 6.20 -7.64
N ALA A 312 6.45 6.65 -8.23
CA ALA A 312 6.48 7.76 -9.17
C ALA A 312 6.09 7.38 -10.61
N GLY A 313 5.66 6.13 -10.85
CA GLY A 313 5.26 5.66 -12.17
C GLY A 313 6.42 5.46 -13.15
N GLY A 314 7.65 5.28 -12.65
CA GLY A 314 8.84 4.98 -13.46
C GLY A 314 9.61 6.19 -14.02
N ASP A 315 9.01 7.39 -13.98
CA ASP A 315 9.52 8.58 -14.69
C ASP A 315 10.50 9.45 -13.87
N GLU A 316 10.64 9.22 -12.56
CA GLU A 316 11.51 10.00 -11.68
C GLU A 316 12.56 9.13 -10.95
N ILE A 317 13.77 9.07 -11.50
CA ILE A 317 14.96 8.71 -10.73
C ILE A 317 15.81 9.96 -10.56
N ARG A 318 15.37 10.90 -9.71
CA ARG A 318 16.31 11.87 -9.15
C ARG A 318 17.30 11.13 -8.26
N GLU A 319 18.56 11.50 -8.30
CA GLU A 319 19.54 11.03 -7.32
C GLU A 319 19.05 11.37 -5.91
N ILE A 320 18.81 10.33 -5.11
CA ILE A 320 18.40 10.46 -3.71
C ILE A 320 19.63 10.95 -2.95
N LYS A 321 19.64 12.23 -2.56
CA LYS A 321 20.79 12.89 -1.92
C LYS A 321 21.09 12.43 -0.50
N GLU A 322 20.15 11.79 0.18
CA GLU A 322 20.33 11.34 1.57
C GLU A 322 19.73 9.95 1.77
N THR A 323 20.55 9.03 2.27
CA THR A 323 20.11 7.69 2.65
C THR A 323 20.25 7.54 4.15
N SER A 324 19.11 7.40 4.83
CA SER A 324 19.05 6.91 6.21
C SER A 324 19.71 5.53 6.29
N GLU A 325 20.55 5.28 7.30
CA GLU A 325 21.06 3.94 7.64
C GLU A 325 19.98 3.06 8.28
N GLN A 326 18.77 3.57 8.47
CA GLN A 326 17.68 2.81 9.05
C GLN A 326 17.16 1.75 8.08
N GLN A 327 16.82 0.60 8.64
CA GLN A 327 16.17 -0.49 7.95
C GLN A 327 14.89 -0.03 7.22
N LEU A 328 14.71 -0.52 6.00
CA LEU A 328 13.49 -0.32 5.22
C LEU A 328 12.31 -1.10 5.80
N ASN A 329 11.17 -0.44 5.94
CA ASN A 329 9.85 -1.06 5.97
C ASN A 329 9.05 -0.57 4.76
N ALA A 330 8.32 -1.46 4.11
CA ALA A 330 7.40 -1.01 3.07
C ALA A 330 6.02 -1.62 3.23
N VAL A 331 5.02 -0.85 2.83
CA VAL A 331 3.60 -1.14 3.06
C VAL A 331 2.80 -0.93 1.77
N ILE A 332 1.81 -1.78 1.52
CA ILE A 332 0.84 -1.56 0.45
C ILE A 332 -0.38 -0.87 1.08
N ASN A 333 -0.53 0.43 0.82
CA ASN A 333 -1.66 1.23 1.28
C ASN A 333 -1.89 2.40 0.32
N SER A 334 -3.01 2.36 -0.42
CA SER A 334 -3.36 3.40 -1.40
C SER A 334 -3.74 4.74 -0.79
N SER A 335 -4.22 4.75 0.45
CA SER A 335 -4.81 5.94 1.09
C SER A 335 -3.86 6.62 2.08
N TYR A 336 -2.86 5.90 2.60
CA TYR A 336 -1.88 6.49 3.51
C TYR A 336 -1.16 7.69 2.87
N SER A 337 -0.61 7.50 1.67
CA SER A 337 0.11 8.58 0.96
C SER A 337 -0.79 9.79 0.66
N LEU A 338 -2.05 9.55 0.37
CA LEU A 338 -3.06 10.56 0.13
C LEU A 338 -3.29 11.45 1.38
N PHE A 339 -3.51 10.83 2.54
CA PHE A 339 -3.70 11.58 3.78
C PHE A 339 -2.43 12.26 4.30
N THR A 340 -1.24 11.76 3.94
CA THR A 340 0.01 12.49 4.21
C THR A 340 0.14 13.75 3.36
N GLN A 341 -0.30 13.71 2.09
CA GLN A 341 -0.29 14.89 1.20
C GLN A 341 -1.29 15.96 1.67
N LEU A 342 -2.43 15.54 2.22
CA LEU A 342 -3.42 16.45 2.81
C LEU A 342 -3.01 17.03 4.18
N GLY A 343 -1.89 16.57 4.77
CA GLY A 343 -1.45 17.01 6.10
C GLY A 343 -2.28 16.48 7.27
N VAL A 344 -3.21 15.56 7.03
CA VAL A 344 -4.01 14.90 8.10
C VAL A 344 -3.15 13.90 8.87
N ILE A 345 -2.31 13.15 8.14
CA ILE A 345 -1.30 12.27 8.71
C ILE A 345 0.06 12.95 8.60
N ASN A 346 0.70 13.17 9.75
CA ASN A 346 1.99 13.80 9.90
C ASN A 346 3.05 12.75 10.25
N PRO A 347 3.74 12.18 9.25
CA PRO A 347 4.77 11.18 9.49
C PRO A 347 6.01 11.81 10.15
N SER A 348 6.60 11.05 11.07
CA SER A 348 7.86 11.39 11.73
C SER A 348 8.70 10.14 11.88
N GLU A 349 10.00 10.28 11.60
CA GLU A 349 10.99 9.24 11.83
C GLU A 349 11.63 9.44 13.20
N GLY A 350 11.79 8.35 13.95
CA GLY A 350 12.41 8.37 15.26
C GLY A 350 11.94 7.23 16.17
N ARG A 351 12.54 7.16 17.36
CA ARG A 351 12.16 6.22 18.41
C ARG A 351 11.44 6.98 19.53
N LEU A 352 10.35 6.42 20.02
CA LEU A 352 9.70 6.92 21.23
C LEU A 352 10.59 6.64 22.44
N GLN A 353 10.92 7.67 23.21
CA GLN A 353 11.78 7.56 24.39
C GLN A 353 10.97 7.49 25.69
N THR A 354 10.00 8.39 25.83
CA THR A 354 9.17 8.45 27.03
C THR A 354 7.85 9.17 26.77
N ILE A 355 6.87 8.93 27.65
CA ILE A 355 5.69 9.74 27.79
C ILE A 355 5.81 10.58 29.06
N GLU A 356 5.50 11.86 28.93
CA GLU A 356 5.43 12.79 30.05
C GLU A 356 3.98 13.21 30.27
N THR A 357 3.56 13.30 31.53
CA THR A 357 2.26 13.86 31.91
C THR A 357 2.49 15.12 32.74
N SER A 358 1.95 16.24 32.28
CA SER A 358 2.04 17.51 33.01
C SER A 358 1.18 17.44 34.29
N PRO A 359 1.76 17.66 35.49
CA PRO A 359 1.04 17.58 36.75
C PRO A 359 -0.10 18.60 36.90
N ARG A 360 -0.04 19.74 36.19
CA ARG A 360 -1.03 20.82 36.28
C ARG A 360 -2.18 20.66 35.28
N SER A 361 -1.88 20.29 34.04
CA SER A 361 -2.87 20.22 32.96
C SER A 361 -3.37 18.81 32.69
N GLN A 362 -2.76 17.79 33.30
CA GLN A 362 -2.95 16.36 32.96
C GLN A 362 -2.75 16.07 31.46
N SER A 363 -2.11 16.98 30.73
CA SER A 363 -1.83 16.81 29.31
C SER A 363 -0.68 15.85 29.12
N VAL A 364 -0.86 14.91 28.20
CA VAL A 364 0.14 13.91 27.83
C VAL A 364 1.00 14.42 26.67
N SER A 365 2.31 14.23 26.75
CA SER A 365 3.26 14.52 25.68
C SER A 365 4.18 13.35 25.42
N ALA A 366 4.57 13.16 24.16
CA ALA A 366 5.51 12.13 23.74
C ALA A 366 6.86 12.74 23.37
N VAL A 367 7.95 12.18 23.89
CA VAL A 367 9.32 12.57 23.58
C VAL A 367 9.91 11.58 22.58
N ILE A 368 10.31 12.07 21.42
CA ILE A 368 10.80 11.30 20.28
C ILE A 368 12.26 11.64 20.04
N GLU A 369 13.11 10.63 19.97
CA GLU A 369 14.47 10.77 19.49
C GLU A 369 14.49 10.58 17.96
N THR A 370 14.93 11.62 17.26
CA THR A 370 15.08 11.62 15.80
C THR A 370 16.29 10.79 15.36
N PRO A 371 16.38 10.38 14.07
CA PRO A 371 17.52 9.60 13.58
C PRO A 371 18.89 10.28 13.77
N VAL A 372 18.91 11.61 13.90
CA VAL A 372 20.12 12.41 14.13
C VAL A 372 20.42 12.65 15.62
N GLY A 373 19.68 12.02 16.53
CA GLY A 373 19.88 12.12 17.99
C GLY A 373 19.23 13.35 18.65
N ASN A 374 18.50 14.18 17.91
CA ASN A 374 17.76 15.31 18.49
C ASN A 374 16.46 14.82 19.13
N LEU A 375 16.05 15.47 20.24
CA LEU A 375 14.74 15.22 20.86
C LEU A 375 13.67 16.16 20.31
N LYS A 376 12.51 15.59 19.99
CA LYS A 376 11.29 16.29 19.55
C LYS A 376 10.13 15.90 20.45
N THR A 377 9.37 16.89 20.92
CA THR A 377 8.20 16.65 21.76
C THR A 377 6.91 16.88 21.00
N ILE A 378 5.94 15.98 21.14
CA ILE A 378 4.56 16.17 20.69
C ILE A 378 3.69 16.37 21.91
N GLU A 379 3.17 17.57 22.08
CA GLU A 379 2.39 17.97 23.26
C GLU A 379 0.88 17.76 23.06
N SER A 380 0.16 17.62 24.17
CA SER A 380 -1.31 17.61 24.23
C SER A 380 -1.97 16.46 23.45
N LEU A 381 -1.45 15.26 23.65
CA LEU A 381 -1.96 14.03 23.03
C LEU A 381 -3.30 13.61 23.63
N ALA A 382 -4.25 13.32 22.74
CA ALA A 382 -5.59 12.87 23.06
C ALA A 382 -5.71 11.34 23.16
N ALA A 383 -4.88 10.61 22.42
CA ALA A 383 -4.78 9.16 22.47
C ALA A 383 -3.44 8.70 21.87
N ILE A 384 -3.00 7.52 22.27
CA ILE A 384 -1.79 6.87 21.75
C ILE A 384 -2.15 5.45 21.34
N ILE A 385 -1.81 5.07 20.10
CA ILE A 385 -2.10 3.74 19.56
C ILE A 385 -0.77 3.08 19.18
N CYS A 386 -0.51 1.93 19.80
CA CYS A 386 0.66 1.11 19.59
C CYS A 386 0.39 0.11 18.45
N ALA A 387 0.90 0.41 17.27
CA ALA A 387 0.99 -0.51 16.13
C ALA A 387 2.38 -1.17 16.06
N THR A 388 2.88 -1.57 17.23
CA THR A 388 4.25 -2.04 17.49
C THR A 388 4.43 -3.54 17.26
N GLY A 389 3.42 -4.21 16.73
CA GLY A 389 3.49 -5.62 16.35
C GLY A 389 3.18 -6.56 17.52
N PHE A 390 3.68 -7.78 17.42
CA PHE A 390 3.35 -8.86 18.35
C PHE A 390 4.61 -9.58 18.77
N ASP A 391 4.58 -10.12 19.98
CA ASP A 391 5.55 -11.08 20.47
C ASP A 391 5.12 -12.50 20.07
N ALA A 392 5.93 -13.13 19.21
CA ALA A 392 5.77 -14.49 18.74
C ALA A 392 6.32 -15.53 19.73
N SER A 393 7.05 -15.12 20.79
CA SER A 393 7.53 -16.02 21.84
C SER A 393 6.39 -16.78 22.52
N ALA A 394 5.25 -16.09 22.73
CA ALA A 394 4.04 -16.68 23.27
C ALA A 394 3.54 -17.86 22.43
N SER A 395 3.73 -17.84 21.11
CA SER A 395 3.33 -18.89 20.17
C SER A 395 4.16 -20.16 20.25
N VAL A 396 5.32 -20.10 20.89
CA VAL A 396 6.24 -21.23 21.10
C VAL A 396 6.53 -21.48 22.59
N SER A 397 5.84 -20.75 23.48
CA SER A 397 6.02 -20.80 24.94
C SER A 397 5.79 -22.19 25.54
N PHE A 398 4.94 -23.01 24.90
CA PHE A 398 4.64 -24.38 25.30
C PHE A 398 5.79 -25.36 25.03
N LEU A 399 6.82 -24.99 24.25
CA LEU A 399 8.01 -25.83 24.07
C LEU A 399 8.79 -25.88 25.39
N SER A 400 9.29 -27.05 25.77
CA SER A 400 10.13 -27.17 26.96
C SER A 400 11.46 -26.43 26.79
N GLU A 401 12.09 -26.03 27.90
CA GLU A 401 13.37 -25.30 27.86
C GLU A 401 14.48 -26.05 27.13
N LYS A 402 14.53 -27.39 27.26
CA LYS A 402 15.46 -28.24 26.52
C LYS A 402 15.26 -28.13 25.00
N VAL A 403 14.00 -28.11 24.55
CA VAL A 403 13.66 -27.96 23.12
C VAL A 403 14.02 -26.55 22.65
N LYS A 404 13.66 -25.50 23.41
CA LYS A 404 14.05 -24.11 23.10
C LYS A 404 15.56 -23.97 22.97
N SER A 405 16.34 -24.55 23.88
CA SER A 405 17.81 -24.53 23.79
C SER A 405 18.32 -25.23 22.53
N SER A 406 17.74 -26.37 22.12
CA SER A 406 18.13 -27.05 20.87
C SER A 406 17.81 -26.27 19.59
N MET A 407 16.91 -25.28 19.71
CA MET A 407 16.45 -24.43 18.63
C MET A 407 17.12 -23.05 18.64
N GLU A 408 18.16 -22.88 19.47
CA GLU A 408 18.86 -21.61 19.69
C GLU A 408 17.89 -20.46 19.99
N TYR A 409 16.91 -20.72 20.87
CA TYR A 409 15.88 -19.76 21.20
C TYR A 409 16.47 -18.46 21.79
N ASP A 410 16.06 -17.32 21.24
CA ASP A 410 16.45 -15.99 21.72
C ASP A 410 15.22 -15.16 22.10
N PRO A 411 14.97 -14.92 23.41
CA PRO A 411 13.87 -14.08 23.87
C PRO A 411 14.03 -12.60 23.48
N GLN A 412 15.22 -12.15 23.09
CA GLN A 412 15.46 -10.77 22.62
C GLN A 412 15.02 -10.56 21.18
N CYS A 413 14.64 -11.63 20.46
CA CYS A 413 14.13 -11.60 19.08
C CYS A 413 12.65 -12.00 19.01
N PRO A 414 11.71 -11.19 19.57
CA PRO A 414 10.32 -11.61 19.75
C PRO A 414 9.56 -11.89 18.45
N THR A 415 10.01 -11.38 17.30
CA THR A 415 9.34 -11.61 16.00
C THR A 415 9.64 -12.99 15.40
N LEU A 416 10.82 -13.55 15.68
CA LEU A 416 11.25 -14.88 15.25
C LEU A 416 12.24 -15.43 16.29
N PRO A 417 11.73 -15.98 17.40
CA PRO A 417 12.57 -16.31 18.55
C PRO A 417 13.29 -17.67 18.41
N LEU A 418 13.26 -18.31 17.24
CA LEU A 418 13.87 -19.62 16.96
C LEU A 418 14.75 -19.52 15.72
N VAL A 419 15.88 -20.25 15.71
CA VAL A 419 16.71 -20.39 14.51
C VAL A 419 16.11 -21.47 13.60
N LEU A 420 15.75 -21.08 12.39
CA LEU A 420 15.22 -21.95 11.34
C LEU A 420 16.18 -21.93 10.14
N ASP A 421 16.98 -22.97 9.96
CA ASP A 421 18.07 -23.06 8.98
C ASP A 421 17.72 -23.95 7.77
N ALA A 422 16.62 -24.70 7.84
CA ALA A 422 16.24 -25.70 6.84
C ALA A 422 14.76 -25.61 6.43
N SER A 423 14.42 -26.35 5.38
CA SER A 423 13.07 -26.47 4.80
C SER A 423 12.44 -25.11 4.47
N TYR A 424 13.20 -24.22 3.83
CA TYR A 424 12.82 -22.83 3.55
C TYR A 424 12.42 -22.05 4.82
N LEU A 425 13.29 -22.05 5.84
CA LEU A 425 13.07 -21.35 7.12
C LEU A 425 11.88 -21.90 7.89
N SER A 426 11.74 -23.23 7.94
CA SER A 426 10.67 -23.90 8.70
C SER A 426 11.15 -25.03 9.60
N GLN A 427 12.42 -25.41 9.57
CA GLN A 427 13.01 -26.42 10.45
C GLN A 427 14.39 -25.97 10.94
N ASN A 428 14.87 -26.64 11.97
CA ASN A 428 16.28 -26.58 12.39
C ASN A 428 16.90 -27.95 12.23
N THR A 429 18.08 -28.03 11.63
CA THR A 429 18.79 -29.29 11.40
C THR A 429 19.08 -30.07 12.69
N SER A 430 19.23 -29.39 13.83
CA SER A 430 19.42 -29.99 15.17
C SER A 430 18.13 -30.55 15.77
N ALA A 431 16.96 -30.15 15.25
CA ALA A 431 15.64 -30.63 15.69
C ALA A 431 14.82 -31.12 14.48
N PRO A 432 15.26 -32.18 13.77
CA PRO A 432 14.72 -32.57 12.47
C PRO A 432 13.26 -33.07 12.53
N ASN A 433 12.78 -33.45 13.71
CA ASN A 433 11.41 -33.90 13.94
C ASN A 433 10.47 -32.80 14.47
N LEU A 434 10.92 -31.55 14.43
CA LEU A 434 10.14 -30.33 14.70
C LEU A 434 10.13 -29.45 13.46
N ALA A 435 8.97 -28.86 13.18
CA ALA A 435 8.82 -27.83 12.16
C ALA A 435 7.97 -26.66 12.66
N VAL A 436 8.23 -25.47 12.13
CA VAL A 436 7.52 -24.22 12.43
C VAL A 436 7.15 -23.55 11.11
N ILE A 437 5.86 -23.40 10.83
CA ILE A 437 5.35 -22.79 9.59
C ILE A 437 4.61 -21.49 9.92
N GLY A 438 4.82 -20.46 9.11
CA GLY A 438 4.11 -19.18 9.20
C GLY A 438 4.70 -18.16 10.18
N PHE A 439 5.98 -18.34 10.57
CA PHE A 439 6.74 -17.34 11.33
C PHE A 439 7.64 -16.51 10.40
N ALA A 440 8.61 -17.16 9.73
CA ALA A 440 9.59 -16.48 8.87
C ALA A 440 9.03 -16.03 7.51
N ALA A 441 8.06 -16.76 6.95
CA ALA A 441 7.41 -16.44 5.68
C ALA A 441 5.89 -16.47 5.85
N GLN A 442 5.26 -15.31 5.75
CA GLN A 442 3.81 -15.14 5.94
C GLN A 442 3.01 -15.26 4.62
N TYR A 443 3.70 -15.50 3.49
CA TYR A 443 3.09 -15.72 2.18
C TYR A 443 2.57 -17.14 2.03
N TRP A 444 1.36 -17.27 1.48
CA TRP A 444 0.68 -18.58 1.39
C TRP A 444 1.42 -19.55 0.48
N GLY A 445 1.97 -19.07 -0.64
CA GLY A 445 2.86 -19.87 -1.48
C GLY A 445 4.10 -20.36 -0.75
N ALA A 446 4.73 -19.50 0.05
CA ALA A 446 5.90 -19.90 0.84
C ALA A 446 5.53 -20.93 1.93
N MET A 447 4.40 -20.75 2.62
CA MET A 447 3.87 -21.75 3.57
C MET A 447 3.60 -23.10 2.89
N GLU A 448 3.09 -23.09 1.67
CA GLU A 448 2.86 -24.30 0.87
C GLU A 448 4.19 -24.98 0.49
N MET A 449 5.22 -24.22 0.12
CA MET A 449 6.57 -24.75 -0.12
C MET A 449 7.19 -25.35 1.14
N GLN A 450 7.06 -24.66 2.28
CA GLN A 450 7.51 -25.16 3.59
C GLN A 450 6.82 -26.49 3.93
N ALA A 451 5.50 -26.57 3.79
CA ALA A 451 4.73 -27.78 4.05
C ALA A 451 5.18 -28.97 3.19
N ARG A 452 5.46 -28.74 1.90
CA ARG A 452 5.99 -29.76 0.98
C ARG A 452 7.40 -30.20 1.36
N ALA A 453 8.28 -29.24 1.66
CA ALA A 453 9.66 -29.52 2.07
C ALA A 453 9.74 -30.35 3.36
N ILE A 454 8.96 -29.99 4.38
CA ILE A 454 8.87 -30.73 5.64
C ILE A 454 8.33 -32.15 5.41
N THR A 455 7.29 -32.28 4.58
CA THR A 455 6.74 -33.60 4.24
C THR A 455 7.80 -34.50 3.61
N ARG A 456 8.64 -33.94 2.72
CA ARG A 456 9.75 -34.68 2.10
C ARG A 456 10.81 -35.04 3.12
N ALA A 457 11.26 -34.08 3.93
CA ALA A 457 12.24 -34.29 4.99
C ALA A 457 11.83 -35.39 5.97
N TRP A 458 10.55 -35.44 6.39
CA TRP A 458 10.07 -36.47 7.31
C TRP A 458 9.80 -37.83 6.65
N THR A 459 9.65 -37.86 5.33
CA THR A 459 9.41 -39.09 4.57
C THR A 459 10.71 -39.83 4.26
N ASP A 460 11.74 -39.12 3.78
CA ASP A 460 12.99 -39.75 3.32
C ASP A 460 14.29 -39.08 3.79
N GLY A 461 14.20 -38.06 4.65
CA GLY A 461 15.37 -37.36 5.18
C GLY A 461 15.94 -36.27 4.28
N SER A 462 15.27 -35.91 3.17
CA SER A 462 15.72 -34.84 2.28
C SER A 462 15.35 -33.46 2.83
N PHE A 463 16.34 -32.69 3.29
CA PHE A 463 16.16 -31.29 3.69
C PHE A 463 16.41 -30.34 2.51
N PHE A 464 15.67 -29.23 2.46
CA PHE A 464 15.74 -28.24 1.38
C PHE A 464 15.85 -26.81 1.88
N PRO A 465 16.71 -25.95 1.32
CA PRO A 465 17.76 -26.28 0.35
C PRO A 465 18.78 -27.26 0.95
N GLY A 466 19.56 -27.94 0.11
CA GLY A 466 20.67 -28.78 0.56
C GLY A 466 21.74 -27.97 1.30
N GLU A 467 22.70 -28.63 1.97
CA GLU A 467 23.77 -27.98 2.74
C GLU A 467 24.49 -26.87 1.93
N GLU A 468 24.09 -25.62 2.13
CA GLU A 468 24.95 -24.46 1.96
C GLU A 468 25.37 -23.98 3.34
N GLU A 469 26.66 -23.71 3.49
CA GLU A 469 27.28 -23.16 4.69
C GLU A 469 26.62 -21.82 5.06
N ARG A 470 25.61 -21.78 5.94
CA ARG A 470 25.04 -20.50 6.42
C ARG A 470 24.73 -20.45 7.91
N ARG A 471 25.19 -19.32 8.45
CA ARG A 471 25.26 -18.92 9.86
C ARG A 471 23.91 -18.40 10.34
N SER A 472 23.71 -18.42 11.66
CA SER A 472 22.58 -17.84 12.37
C SER A 472 22.22 -16.44 11.87
N VAL A 473 20.98 -16.25 11.40
CA VAL A 473 20.47 -14.95 11.00
C VAL A 473 19.06 -14.75 11.53
N ALA A 474 18.91 -13.83 12.47
CA ALA A 474 17.64 -13.19 12.75
C ALA A 474 17.18 -12.46 11.47
N LEU A 475 16.31 -13.10 10.68
CA LEU A 475 15.76 -12.49 9.49
C LEU A 475 14.68 -11.49 9.92
N PRO A 476 14.85 -10.18 9.64
CA PRO A 476 13.76 -9.25 9.82
C PRO A 476 12.64 -9.60 8.83
N PRO A 477 11.36 -9.57 9.27
CA PRO A 477 10.23 -9.86 8.39
C PRO A 477 10.12 -8.76 7.33
N ASN A 478 10.74 -8.96 6.17
CA ASN A 478 10.63 -8.05 5.04
C ASN A 478 9.51 -8.54 4.10
N PRO A 479 8.40 -7.80 3.96
CA PRO A 479 7.36 -8.15 2.99
C PRO A 479 7.84 -8.10 1.52
N PHE A 480 9.01 -7.54 1.24
CA PHE A 480 9.67 -7.54 -0.07
C PHE A 480 10.83 -8.55 -0.13
N ALA A 481 10.83 -9.54 0.76
CA ALA A 481 11.71 -10.71 0.64
C ALA A 481 11.60 -11.30 -0.78
N ASP A 482 12.66 -11.97 -1.22
CA ASP A 482 12.79 -12.56 -2.54
C ASP A 482 11.80 -13.73 -2.76
N TYR A 483 10.51 -13.39 -2.87
CA TYR A 483 9.40 -14.33 -3.01
C TYR A 483 9.50 -15.09 -4.34
N VAL A 484 9.88 -14.40 -5.42
CA VAL A 484 10.11 -15.01 -6.73
C VAL A 484 11.24 -16.04 -6.65
N GLY A 485 12.40 -15.67 -6.07
CA GLY A 485 13.51 -16.58 -5.87
C GLY A 485 13.16 -17.78 -4.98
N LEU A 486 12.41 -17.56 -3.89
CA LEU A 486 11.91 -18.63 -3.01
C LEU A 486 11.02 -19.61 -3.74
N MET A 487 9.99 -19.12 -4.42
CA MET A 487 9.02 -19.98 -5.13
C MET A 487 9.70 -20.76 -6.27
N GLU A 488 10.56 -20.10 -7.06
CA GLU A 488 11.26 -20.73 -8.18
C GLU A 488 12.33 -21.74 -7.72
N GLN A 489 13.09 -21.44 -6.65
CA GLN A 489 14.03 -22.39 -6.08
C GLN A 489 13.31 -23.60 -5.51
N ALA A 490 12.26 -23.35 -4.69
CA ALA A 490 11.49 -24.42 -4.09
C ALA A 490 10.85 -25.33 -5.13
N ALA A 491 10.31 -24.76 -6.21
CA ALA A 491 9.75 -25.55 -7.29
C ALA A 491 10.75 -26.46 -8.00
N ARG A 492 11.99 -26.00 -8.21
CA ARG A 492 13.04 -26.86 -8.79
C ARG A 492 13.45 -27.98 -7.85
N GLU A 493 13.73 -27.64 -6.59
CA GLU A 493 14.26 -28.57 -5.59
C GLU A 493 13.22 -29.63 -5.18
N LEU A 494 11.96 -29.22 -5.03
CA LEU A 494 10.83 -30.11 -4.76
C LEU A 494 10.27 -30.79 -6.01
N GLN A 495 10.85 -30.53 -7.19
CA GLN A 495 10.47 -31.14 -8.48
C GLN A 495 8.98 -30.98 -8.81
N LEU A 496 8.47 -29.76 -8.67
CA LEU A 496 7.08 -29.43 -8.89
C LEU A 496 6.74 -29.31 -10.38
N ASP A 497 5.53 -29.74 -10.73
CA ASP A 497 4.94 -29.52 -12.06
C ASP A 497 4.57 -28.04 -12.21
N ARG A 498 4.81 -27.49 -13.40
CA ARG A 498 4.47 -26.10 -13.72
C ARG A 498 3.16 -25.98 -14.49
N VAL A 499 2.35 -25.00 -14.10
CA VAL A 499 1.13 -24.57 -14.80
C VAL A 499 1.34 -23.13 -15.25
N ASP A 500 1.86 -22.94 -16.46
CA ASP A 500 2.24 -21.61 -16.98
C ASP A 500 1.20 -21.01 -17.95
N GLY A 501 0.22 -21.80 -18.40
CA GLY A 501 -0.77 -21.35 -19.40
C GLY A 501 -0.10 -20.89 -20.69
N LYS A 502 -0.34 -19.64 -21.11
CA LYS A 502 0.29 -19.00 -22.28
C LYS A 502 1.75 -18.57 -22.07
N TRP A 503 2.23 -18.42 -20.83
CA TRP A 503 3.58 -17.90 -20.56
C TRP A 503 4.67 -18.95 -20.75
N SER A 504 5.88 -18.50 -21.07
CA SER A 504 7.07 -19.35 -20.91
C SER A 504 7.47 -19.51 -19.44
N ARG A 505 8.46 -20.38 -19.17
CA ARG A 505 8.98 -20.62 -17.82
C ARG A 505 9.62 -19.39 -17.15
N ILE A 506 10.05 -18.41 -17.94
CA ILE A 506 10.73 -17.21 -17.46
C ILE A 506 9.84 -15.96 -17.51
N GLU A 507 8.54 -16.13 -17.74
CA GLU A 507 7.59 -15.02 -17.90
C GLU A 507 6.43 -15.11 -16.89
N GLY A 508 5.85 -13.94 -16.63
CA GLY A 508 4.56 -13.80 -15.96
C GLY A 508 4.63 -13.76 -14.43
N PRO A 509 3.54 -13.34 -13.77
CA PRO A 509 3.47 -13.25 -12.31
C PRO A 509 3.60 -14.62 -11.63
N ILE A 510 4.18 -14.64 -10.44
CA ILE A 510 4.34 -15.82 -9.59
C ILE A 510 3.16 -15.90 -8.62
N CYS A 511 2.48 -17.05 -8.63
CA CYS A 511 1.46 -17.40 -7.67
C CYS A 511 1.49 -18.90 -7.35
N PRO A 512 0.90 -19.35 -6.24
CA PRO A 512 0.95 -20.76 -5.83
C PRO A 512 0.39 -21.74 -6.88
N ALA A 513 -0.65 -21.34 -7.61
CA ALA A 513 -1.28 -22.15 -8.66
C ALA A 513 -0.32 -22.52 -9.82
N ARG A 514 0.79 -21.79 -10.00
CA ARG A 514 1.81 -22.17 -11.00
C ARG A 514 2.57 -23.43 -10.63
N TYR A 515 2.54 -23.87 -9.37
CA TYR A 515 3.39 -24.94 -8.88
C TYR A 515 2.59 -26.05 -8.20
N LEU A 516 2.40 -27.14 -8.92
CA LEU A 516 1.68 -28.32 -8.43
C LEU A 516 2.64 -29.42 -8.01
N ASP A 517 2.22 -30.16 -6.99
CA ASP A 517 2.87 -31.44 -6.68
C ASP A 517 2.64 -32.41 -7.83
N ILE A 518 3.63 -33.26 -8.14
CA ILE A 518 3.52 -34.28 -9.20
C ILE A 518 2.35 -35.25 -8.96
N SER A 519 1.98 -35.44 -7.68
CA SER A 519 0.86 -36.25 -7.22
C SER A 519 -0.47 -35.48 -7.14
N ALA A 520 -0.53 -34.24 -7.63
CA ALA A 520 -1.77 -33.45 -7.64
C ALA A 520 -2.90 -34.17 -8.39
N THR A 521 -4.08 -34.14 -7.78
CA THR A 521 -5.30 -34.75 -8.32
C THR A 521 -5.77 -34.05 -9.61
N PRO A 522 -6.56 -34.72 -10.48
CA PRO A 522 -7.16 -34.08 -11.64
C PRO A 522 -7.93 -32.81 -11.29
N GLU A 523 -8.67 -32.83 -10.18
CA GLU A 523 -9.44 -31.68 -9.69
C GLU A 523 -8.52 -30.51 -9.35
N GLU A 524 -7.41 -30.74 -8.64
CA GLU A 524 -6.44 -29.68 -8.33
C GLU A 524 -5.78 -29.10 -9.59
N LYS A 525 -5.47 -29.94 -10.57
CA LYS A 525 -4.93 -29.48 -11.86
C LYS A 525 -5.92 -28.55 -12.57
N VAL A 526 -7.21 -28.86 -12.52
CA VAL A 526 -8.28 -27.99 -13.05
C VAL A 526 -8.35 -26.68 -12.27
N GLN A 527 -8.29 -26.71 -10.94
CA GLN A 527 -8.33 -25.50 -10.10
C GLN A 527 -7.13 -24.58 -10.32
N ALA A 528 -5.92 -25.15 -10.44
CA ALA A 528 -4.72 -24.41 -10.76
C ALA A 528 -4.81 -23.76 -12.15
N LEU A 529 -5.23 -24.52 -13.17
CA LEU A 529 -5.42 -24.00 -14.52
C LEU A 529 -6.46 -22.88 -14.56
N ALA A 530 -7.57 -23.03 -13.85
CA ALA A 530 -8.58 -21.97 -13.74
C ALA A 530 -8.01 -20.68 -13.13
N THR A 531 -7.16 -20.80 -12.10
CA THR A 531 -6.48 -19.66 -11.48
C THR A 531 -5.52 -18.97 -12.45
N ILE A 532 -4.72 -19.75 -13.19
CA ILE A 532 -3.77 -19.22 -14.17
C ILE A 532 -4.47 -18.58 -15.37
N GLN A 533 -5.56 -19.18 -15.83
CA GLN A 533 -6.38 -18.60 -16.89
C GLN A 533 -6.99 -17.27 -16.44
N ALA A 534 -7.59 -17.22 -15.24
CA ALA A 534 -8.17 -15.99 -14.70
C ALA A 534 -7.12 -14.88 -14.50
N LEU A 535 -5.88 -15.24 -14.15
CA LEU A 535 -4.77 -14.29 -14.05
C LEU A 535 -4.32 -13.79 -15.43
N GLN A 536 -4.25 -14.67 -16.44
CA GLN A 536 -3.93 -14.29 -17.83
C GLN A 536 -5.02 -13.40 -18.42
N ASP A 537 -6.29 -13.74 -18.22
CA ASP A 537 -7.43 -12.94 -18.66
C ASP A 537 -7.41 -11.56 -17.98
N LEU A 538 -7.00 -11.48 -16.71
CA LEU A 538 -6.84 -10.21 -16.03
C LEU A 538 -5.72 -9.38 -16.69
N GLN A 539 -4.55 -9.97 -16.97
CA GLN A 539 -3.46 -9.25 -17.63
C GLN A 539 -3.85 -8.77 -19.03
N ASP A 540 -4.46 -9.65 -19.85
CA ASP A 540 -4.98 -9.30 -21.18
C ASP A 540 -5.98 -8.13 -21.06
N SER A 541 -6.84 -8.13 -20.03
CA SER A 541 -7.81 -7.04 -19.80
C SER A 541 -7.17 -5.71 -19.40
N ILE A 542 -5.96 -5.69 -18.82
CA ILE A 542 -5.26 -4.43 -18.45
C ILE A 542 -4.92 -3.64 -19.71
N ASP A 543 -4.49 -4.35 -20.77
CA ASP A 543 -4.13 -3.73 -22.04
C ASP A 543 -5.39 -3.37 -22.87
N GLU A 544 -6.42 -4.21 -22.84
CA GLU A 544 -7.64 -4.01 -23.63
C GLU A 544 -8.64 -3.00 -23.02
N LYS A 545 -8.84 -3.07 -21.70
CA LYS A 545 -9.94 -2.39 -21.00
C LYS A 545 -9.47 -1.54 -19.83
N ASN A 546 -8.25 -1.78 -19.34
CA ASN A 546 -7.64 -1.04 -18.24
C ASN A 546 -8.60 -0.88 -17.02
N PRO A 547 -9.04 -1.99 -16.42
CA PRO A 547 -10.09 -2.00 -15.41
C PRO A 547 -9.73 -1.22 -14.13
N PHE A 548 -8.47 -0.86 -13.96
CA PHE A 548 -7.94 -0.18 -12.77
C PHE A 548 -7.79 1.34 -12.97
N LEU A 549 -8.02 1.85 -14.18
CA LEU A 549 -7.88 3.28 -14.47
C LEU A 549 -8.82 4.14 -13.64
N ALA A 550 -10.10 3.77 -13.57
CA ALA A 550 -11.09 4.50 -12.79
C ALA A 550 -10.67 4.63 -11.32
N ARG A 551 -10.13 3.55 -10.74
CA ARG A 551 -9.64 3.55 -9.36
C ARG A 551 -8.40 4.44 -9.19
N ALA A 552 -7.49 4.43 -10.16
CA ALA A 552 -6.31 5.29 -10.16
C ALA A 552 -6.70 6.78 -10.29
N VAL A 553 -7.61 7.11 -11.21
CA VAL A 553 -8.16 8.46 -11.39
C VAL A 553 -8.88 8.91 -10.12
N TYR A 554 -9.71 8.05 -9.53
CA TYR A 554 -10.40 8.36 -8.28
C TYR A 554 -9.41 8.77 -7.18
N SER A 555 -8.31 8.02 -6.99
CA SER A 555 -7.25 8.43 -6.04
C SER A 555 -6.61 9.77 -6.41
N ALA A 556 -6.42 10.02 -7.70
CA ALA A 556 -5.77 11.23 -8.20
C ALA A 556 -6.65 12.49 -8.01
N LEU A 557 -7.98 12.37 -7.98
CA LEU A 557 -8.90 13.49 -7.76
C LEU A 557 -8.77 14.15 -6.40
N LEU A 558 -8.06 13.55 -5.45
CA LEU A 558 -7.90 14.08 -4.11
C LEU A 558 -7.30 15.50 -4.10
N GLY A 559 -7.82 16.35 -3.21
CA GLY A 559 -7.30 17.69 -2.97
C GLY A 559 -8.13 18.77 -3.63
N THR A 560 -7.51 19.93 -3.85
CA THR A 560 -8.19 21.13 -4.36
C THR A 560 -7.82 21.38 -5.82
N TRP A 561 -8.85 21.41 -6.67
CA TRP A 561 -8.79 21.68 -8.09
C TRP A 561 -9.43 23.03 -8.40
N TYR A 562 -9.03 23.61 -9.52
CA TYR A 562 -9.52 24.92 -9.94
C TYR A 562 -9.95 24.87 -11.39
N GLU A 563 -11.20 25.23 -11.64
CA GLU A 563 -11.73 25.38 -12.97
C GLU A 563 -11.66 26.86 -13.39
N LYS A 564 -11.27 27.07 -14.64
CA LYS A 564 -11.29 28.39 -15.28
C LYS A 564 -12.57 28.48 -16.11
N THR A 565 -13.54 29.25 -15.65
CA THR A 565 -14.68 29.65 -16.47
C THR A 565 -14.29 30.87 -17.31
N SER A 566 -14.26 30.71 -18.63
CA SER A 566 -14.19 31.86 -19.55
C SER A 566 -15.57 32.51 -19.64
N GLU A 567 -15.70 33.76 -19.19
CA GLU A 567 -16.82 34.60 -19.63
C GLU A 567 -16.35 35.53 -20.74
N GLU A 568 -17.16 35.60 -21.79
CA GLU A 568 -16.98 36.43 -22.98
C GLU A 568 -17.03 37.95 -22.66
N GLU A 569 -16.19 38.68 -23.40
CA GLU A 569 -16.32 40.07 -23.89
C GLU A 569 -16.56 41.27 -22.95
N SER A 570 -16.91 41.14 -21.67
CA SER A 570 -16.93 42.30 -20.78
C SER A 570 -15.80 42.24 -19.76
N GLY A 571 -14.74 42.99 -20.01
CA GLY A 571 -13.59 43.09 -19.13
C GLY A 571 -13.97 43.53 -17.72
N ASP A 572 -14.16 42.58 -16.81
CA ASP A 572 -13.67 42.63 -15.44
C ASP A 572 -13.97 41.32 -14.70
N LYS A 573 -12.90 40.73 -14.13
CA LYS A 573 -12.84 39.60 -13.17
C LYS A 573 -13.01 38.19 -13.75
N HIS A 574 -11.87 37.48 -13.83
CA HIS A 574 -11.85 36.03 -13.93
C HIS A 574 -12.53 35.43 -12.68
N GLN A 575 -13.66 34.74 -12.85
CA GLN A 575 -14.22 33.92 -11.79
C GLN A 575 -13.49 32.57 -11.76
N ARG A 576 -12.93 32.23 -10.60
CA ARG A 576 -12.25 30.95 -10.36
C ARG A 576 -13.21 30.08 -9.57
N GLN A 577 -13.57 28.93 -10.11
CA GLN A 577 -14.34 27.94 -9.37
C GLN A 577 -13.37 26.93 -8.74
N GLU A 578 -13.60 26.61 -7.47
CA GLU A 578 -12.74 25.72 -6.70
C GLU A 578 -13.51 24.46 -6.30
N PHE A 579 -12.89 23.30 -6.53
CA PHE A 579 -13.41 21.99 -6.19
C PHE A 579 -12.49 21.33 -5.18
N THR A 580 -12.96 21.08 -3.96
CA THR A 580 -12.17 20.41 -2.93
C THR A 580 -12.73 19.02 -2.68
N PHE A 581 -11.96 18.00 -3.05
CA PHE A 581 -12.27 16.59 -2.86
C PHE A 581 -11.77 16.14 -1.48
N GLN A 582 -12.70 15.87 -0.58
CA GLN A 582 -12.41 15.45 0.79
C GLN A 582 -12.81 13.99 1.00
N PRO A 583 -11.86 13.13 1.39
CA PRO A 583 -12.17 11.74 1.69
C PRO A 583 -13.04 11.61 2.93
N ARG A 584 -14.01 10.69 2.92
CA ARG A 584 -14.81 10.38 4.10
C ARG A 584 -15.13 8.89 4.20
N GLY A 585 -15.62 8.49 5.37
CA GLY A 585 -16.16 7.16 5.60
C GLY A 585 -17.35 6.88 4.68
N VAL A 586 -17.38 5.67 4.14
CA VAL A 586 -18.39 5.23 3.17
C VAL A 586 -19.77 5.16 3.81
N THR A 587 -20.79 5.69 3.13
CA THR A 587 -22.18 5.71 3.62
C THR A 587 -23.06 4.59 3.04
N ASN A 588 -22.63 3.92 1.97
CA ASN A 588 -23.28 2.73 1.41
C ASN A 588 -22.26 1.58 1.27
N PRO A 589 -22.46 0.41 1.90
CA PRO A 589 -21.52 -0.72 1.87
C PRO A 589 -21.27 -1.34 0.50
N GLU A 590 -22.04 -0.99 -0.53
CA GLU A 590 -21.79 -1.38 -1.93
C GLU A 590 -20.54 -0.70 -2.53
N TYR A 591 -20.10 0.41 -1.95
CA TYR A 591 -18.91 1.15 -2.38
C TYR A 591 -17.75 0.94 -1.41
N ASP A 592 -16.53 1.17 -1.89
CA ASP A 592 -15.31 1.02 -1.08
C ASP A 592 -14.70 2.38 -0.72
N PHE A 593 -14.96 3.41 -1.51
CA PHE A 593 -14.45 4.76 -1.28
C PHE A 593 -15.51 5.82 -1.55
N GLU A 594 -15.46 6.91 -0.76
CA GLU A 594 -16.38 8.03 -0.89
C GLU A 594 -15.69 9.37 -0.63
N TYR A 595 -15.85 10.32 -1.54
CA TYR A 595 -15.38 11.70 -1.41
C TYR A 595 -16.59 12.64 -1.32
N LEU A 596 -16.55 13.55 -0.36
CA LEU A 596 -17.40 14.73 -0.36
C LEU A 596 -16.66 15.85 -1.10
N VAL A 597 -17.28 16.37 -2.14
CA VAL A 597 -16.68 17.39 -3.00
C VAL A 597 -17.40 18.70 -2.78
N ALA A 598 -16.68 19.69 -2.25
CA ALA A 598 -17.18 21.05 -2.09
C ALA A 598 -16.80 21.88 -3.31
N GLN A 599 -17.80 22.43 -3.99
CA GLN A 599 -17.66 23.31 -5.14
C GLN A 599 -17.97 24.73 -4.68
N SER A 600 -16.94 25.56 -4.52
CA SER A 600 -17.11 26.95 -4.10
C SER A 600 -17.16 27.88 -5.32
N SER A 601 -18.19 28.72 -5.34
CA SER A 601 -18.36 29.84 -6.27
C SER A 601 -18.33 31.15 -5.48
N SER A 602 -18.26 32.29 -6.17
CA SER A 602 -18.24 33.63 -5.56
C SER A 602 -19.43 33.93 -4.62
N SER A 603 -20.51 33.14 -4.66
CA SER A 603 -21.74 33.38 -3.88
C SER A 603 -22.34 32.15 -3.18
N SER A 604 -21.86 30.92 -3.43
CA SER A 604 -22.41 29.70 -2.83
C SER A 604 -21.41 28.53 -2.81
N ILE A 605 -21.61 27.58 -1.90
CA ILE A 605 -20.89 26.30 -1.87
C ILE A 605 -21.89 25.17 -2.12
N GLU A 606 -21.72 24.47 -3.22
CA GLU A 606 -22.48 23.26 -3.53
C GLU A 606 -21.66 22.02 -3.14
N HIS A 607 -22.35 20.94 -2.78
CA HIS A 607 -21.71 19.70 -2.38
C HIS A 607 -22.20 18.54 -3.26
N THR A 608 -21.26 17.75 -3.76
CA THR A 608 -21.50 16.49 -4.48
C THR A 608 -20.73 15.35 -3.84
N ILE A 609 -21.13 14.12 -4.12
CA ILE A 609 -20.52 12.92 -3.53
C ILE A 609 -20.03 12.02 -4.66
N PHE A 610 -18.74 11.72 -4.65
CA PHE A 610 -18.10 10.82 -5.60
C PHE A 610 -17.86 9.47 -4.91
N ARG A 611 -18.21 8.37 -5.57
CA ARG A 611 -18.04 7.02 -5.03
C ARG A 611 -17.39 6.09 -6.05
N CYS A 612 -16.54 5.20 -5.55
CA CYS A 612 -15.84 4.18 -6.33
C CYS A 612 -15.86 2.84 -5.57
N SER A 613 -15.98 1.73 -6.29
CA SER A 613 -15.72 0.38 -5.77
C SER A 613 -14.39 -0.15 -6.32
N GLU A 614 -13.75 -1.09 -5.61
CA GLU A 614 -12.59 -1.83 -6.13
C GLU A 614 -12.98 -2.81 -7.25
N ASP A 615 -14.25 -3.23 -7.31
CA ASP A 615 -14.75 -4.25 -8.26
C ASP A 615 -15.48 -3.62 -9.47
N ASP A 616 -15.46 -2.29 -9.61
CA ASP A 616 -16.17 -1.55 -10.66
C ASP A 616 -15.21 -0.62 -11.41
N THR A 617 -15.49 -0.39 -12.69
CA THR A 617 -14.74 0.53 -13.57
C THR A 617 -15.34 1.92 -13.61
N LEU A 618 -16.36 2.18 -12.78
CA LEU A 618 -17.13 3.42 -12.78
C LEU A 618 -16.88 4.25 -11.52
N ILE A 619 -16.80 5.57 -11.70
CA ILE A 619 -16.97 6.53 -10.61
C ILE A 619 -18.39 7.08 -10.69
N THR A 620 -19.16 6.95 -9.60
CA THR A 620 -20.53 7.47 -9.55
C THR A 620 -20.58 8.81 -8.81
N ILE A 621 -21.36 9.75 -9.33
CA ILE A 621 -21.46 11.12 -8.81
C ILE A 621 -22.90 11.37 -8.39
N TRP A 622 -23.08 11.84 -7.16
CA TRP A 622 -24.37 12.00 -6.50
C TRP A 622 -24.56 13.43 -6.02
N LYS A 623 -25.80 13.92 -6.05
CA LYS A 623 -26.19 15.14 -5.34
C LYS A 623 -26.19 14.89 -3.83
N THR A 624 -26.03 15.95 -3.07
CA THR A 624 -26.34 15.94 -1.64
C THR A 624 -27.83 16.23 -1.41
N GLN A 625 -28.37 15.82 -0.25
CA GLN A 625 -29.76 16.10 0.07
C GLN A 625 -29.97 17.60 0.38
N PRO A 626 -31.10 18.20 -0.01
CA PRO A 626 -31.40 19.58 0.34
C PRO A 626 -31.36 19.79 1.86
N GLY A 627 -30.51 20.71 2.34
CA GLY A 627 -30.37 21.03 3.77
C GLY A 627 -29.44 20.12 4.57
N ASP A 628 -28.89 19.05 3.97
CA ASP A 628 -27.84 18.22 4.56
C ASP A 628 -26.73 17.94 3.53
N PRO A 629 -25.63 18.73 3.53
CA PRO A 629 -24.53 18.56 2.59
C PRO A 629 -23.74 17.26 2.80
N ALA A 630 -23.97 16.52 3.89
CA ALA A 630 -23.34 15.23 4.12
C ALA A 630 -24.18 14.06 3.59
N ALA A 631 -25.51 14.20 3.54
CA ALA A 631 -26.41 13.12 3.16
C ALA A 631 -26.46 12.91 1.65
N VAL A 632 -26.48 11.64 1.24
CA VAL A 632 -26.50 11.26 -0.18
C VAL A 632 -27.92 11.40 -0.73
N GLY A 633 -28.04 12.12 -1.83
CA GLY A 633 -29.28 12.34 -2.59
C GLY A 633 -29.35 11.45 -3.84
N GLU A 634 -29.71 12.06 -4.96
CA GLU A 634 -29.92 11.38 -6.24
C GLU A 634 -28.62 11.18 -7.02
N LEU A 635 -28.51 10.06 -7.76
CA LEU A 635 -27.42 9.80 -8.69
C LEU A 635 -27.48 10.82 -9.85
N MET A 636 -26.42 11.61 -10.03
CA MET A 636 -26.31 12.58 -11.12
C MET A 636 -25.83 11.92 -12.40
N THR A 637 -24.70 11.24 -12.31
CA THR A 637 -24.01 10.68 -13.48
C THR A 637 -23.02 9.60 -13.06
N LYS A 638 -22.47 8.90 -14.06
CA LYS A 638 -21.40 7.93 -13.93
C LYS A 638 -20.28 8.33 -14.88
N MET A 639 -19.05 8.36 -14.39
CA MET A 639 -17.85 8.49 -15.20
C MET A 639 -17.32 7.09 -15.49
N ASP A 640 -17.19 6.79 -16.78
CA ASP A 640 -16.58 5.57 -17.28
C ASP A 640 -15.21 5.90 -17.88
N PHE A 641 -14.29 4.94 -17.81
CA PHE A 641 -12.93 5.08 -18.28
C PHE A 641 -12.64 3.91 -19.22
N GLY A 642 -12.43 4.24 -20.49
CA GLY A 642 -12.17 3.24 -21.52
C GLY A 642 -11.01 3.66 -22.43
N PRO A 643 -10.61 2.76 -23.36
CA PRO A 643 -9.66 3.11 -24.40
C PRO A 643 -10.20 4.26 -25.26
N PRO A 644 -9.33 5.07 -25.87
CA PRO A 644 -9.75 6.20 -26.70
C PRO A 644 -10.66 5.73 -27.84
N LEU A 645 -11.88 6.26 -27.90
CA LEU A 645 -12.83 6.04 -28.99
C LEU A 645 -12.45 6.91 -30.19
N SER A 646 -12.87 6.53 -31.40
CA SER A 646 -12.68 7.44 -32.54
C SER A 646 -13.50 8.71 -32.31
N ALA A 647 -12.97 9.89 -32.65
CA ALA A 647 -13.59 11.20 -32.38
C ALA A 647 -15.03 11.35 -32.94
N SER A 648 -15.48 10.44 -33.80
CA SER A 648 -16.84 10.35 -34.33
C SER A 648 -17.85 9.59 -33.46
N GLU A 649 -17.42 8.88 -32.41
CA GLU A 649 -18.26 7.91 -31.69
C GLU A 649 -18.89 8.44 -30.39
N SER A 650 -18.42 9.55 -29.81
CA SER A 650 -19.09 10.17 -28.65
C SER A 650 -18.70 11.65 -28.44
N PRO A 651 -19.65 12.61 -28.54
CA PRO A 651 -19.39 14.03 -28.31
C PRO A 651 -19.11 14.38 -26.83
N ASP A 652 -19.44 13.48 -25.90
CA ASP A 652 -19.26 13.68 -24.45
C ASP A 652 -17.95 13.08 -23.91
N CYS A 653 -17.05 12.64 -24.79
CA CYS A 653 -15.77 12.04 -24.42
C CYS A 653 -14.69 13.11 -24.20
N VAL A 654 -14.00 13.05 -23.05
CA VAL A 654 -12.82 13.87 -22.76
C VAL A 654 -11.58 13.00 -22.94
N GLU A 655 -10.73 13.33 -23.91
CA GLU A 655 -9.45 12.65 -24.07
C GLU A 655 -8.46 13.12 -22.99
N ALA A 656 -8.08 12.21 -22.09
CA ALA A 656 -7.01 12.43 -21.14
C ALA A 656 -5.70 11.83 -21.69
N ARG A 657 -4.64 12.64 -21.73
CA ARG A 657 -3.28 12.17 -22.04
C ARG A 657 -2.32 12.46 -20.90
N LEU A 658 -1.28 11.65 -20.80
CA LEU A 658 -0.21 11.91 -19.85
C LEU A 658 0.54 13.19 -20.24
N LEU A 659 0.82 14.04 -19.24
CA LEU A 659 1.75 15.15 -19.39
C LEU A 659 3.19 14.61 -19.47
N ARG A 660 3.93 15.01 -20.49
CA ARG A 660 5.34 14.66 -20.63
C ARG A 660 6.22 15.52 -19.74
N VAL A 661 7.49 15.13 -19.56
CA VAL A 661 8.45 15.79 -18.65
C VAL A 661 8.51 17.31 -18.82
N ILE A 662 8.52 17.82 -20.06
CA ILE A 662 8.53 19.26 -20.32
C ILE A 662 7.24 19.91 -19.83
N GLU A 663 6.09 19.31 -20.10
CA GLU A 663 4.78 19.81 -19.70
C GLU A 663 4.62 19.79 -18.19
N LEU A 664 5.07 18.71 -17.53
CA LEU A 664 5.15 18.61 -16.07
C LEU A 664 6.07 19.68 -15.48
N TYR A 665 7.23 19.94 -16.10
CA TYR A 665 8.14 20.99 -15.68
C TYR A 665 7.50 22.38 -15.83
N GLN A 666 6.83 22.65 -16.96
CA GLN A 666 6.13 23.92 -17.12
C GLN A 666 4.98 24.04 -16.11
N LEU A 667 4.16 23.00 -15.94
CA LEU A 667 3.10 22.99 -14.94
C LEU A 667 3.63 23.20 -13.52
N ALA A 668 4.74 22.55 -13.15
CA ALA A 668 5.38 22.74 -11.85
C ALA A 668 5.87 24.17 -11.65
N ARG A 669 6.51 24.78 -12.66
CA ARG A 669 6.89 26.19 -12.62
C ARG A 669 5.68 27.11 -12.45
N TYR A 670 4.56 26.76 -13.07
CA TYR A 670 3.31 27.50 -12.93
C TYR A 670 2.76 27.39 -11.51
N LEU A 671 2.66 26.18 -10.97
CA LEU A 671 2.19 25.93 -9.60
C LEU A 671 3.08 26.58 -8.53
N LEU A 672 4.39 26.66 -8.78
CA LEU A 672 5.35 27.36 -7.92
C LEU A 672 5.38 28.88 -8.14
N ASP A 673 4.49 29.41 -8.98
CA ASP A 673 4.39 30.84 -9.30
C ASP A 673 5.68 31.43 -9.91
N HIS A 674 6.47 30.59 -10.61
CA HIS A 674 7.72 30.96 -11.29
C HIS A 674 7.50 31.57 -12.70
N TYR A 675 6.25 31.85 -13.11
CA TYR A 675 5.91 32.60 -14.34
C TYR A 675 5.40 34.02 -14.05
N ARG A 676 5.94 34.66 -13.02
CA ARG A 676 5.78 36.11 -12.84
C ARG A 676 6.73 36.86 -13.75
N GLY A 677 6.27 37.95 -14.37
CA GLY A 677 7.15 38.88 -15.09
C GLY A 677 7.77 38.34 -16.39
N THR A 678 6.95 37.83 -17.32
CA THR A 678 7.41 37.50 -18.69
C THR A 678 7.55 38.73 -19.60
N SER A 679 7.28 39.92 -19.07
CA SER A 679 7.35 41.20 -19.78
C SER A 679 8.65 41.95 -19.43
N LEU A 680 9.20 42.68 -20.40
CA LEU A 680 10.41 43.47 -20.22
C LEU A 680 10.09 44.96 -20.36
N THR A 681 10.24 45.74 -19.28
CA THR A 681 10.20 47.21 -19.39
C THR A 681 11.56 47.74 -19.84
N CYS A 682 11.58 48.58 -20.87
CA CYS A 682 12.76 49.34 -21.26
C CYS A 682 12.47 50.84 -21.22
N ARG A 683 13.44 51.61 -20.69
CA ARG A 683 13.42 53.07 -20.71
C ARG A 683 14.40 53.59 -21.74
N TYR A 684 13.96 54.55 -22.55
CA TYR A 684 14.82 55.23 -23.51
C TYR A 684 14.57 56.75 -23.49
N SER A 685 15.64 57.54 -23.57
CA SER A 685 15.57 59.00 -23.67
C SER A 685 15.92 59.44 -25.09
N PHE A 686 15.02 60.19 -25.73
CA PHE A 686 15.23 60.63 -27.11
C PHE A 686 16.28 61.75 -27.21
N PRO A 687 17.14 61.72 -28.23
CA PRO A 687 17.90 62.90 -28.64
C PRO A 687 16.94 64.04 -29.00
N ARG A 688 17.18 65.26 -28.50
CA ARG A 688 16.29 66.43 -28.67
C ARG A 688 15.93 66.76 -30.12
N THR A 689 16.74 66.32 -31.08
CA THR A 689 16.55 66.52 -32.53
C THR A 689 15.46 65.63 -33.14
N LEU A 690 14.97 64.61 -32.42
CA LEU A 690 13.98 63.63 -32.89
C LEU A 690 12.62 63.74 -32.17
N SER A 691 12.46 64.70 -31.26
CA SER A 691 11.29 64.84 -30.36
C SER A 691 10.12 65.64 -30.97
N THR A 692 9.86 65.53 -32.27
CA THR A 692 8.64 66.11 -32.88
C THR A 692 7.48 65.11 -32.85
N PRO A 693 6.21 65.55 -32.72
CA PRO A 693 5.06 64.64 -32.65
C PRO A 693 4.94 63.70 -33.87
N SER A 694 5.31 64.18 -35.07
CA SER A 694 5.32 63.39 -36.31
C SER A 694 6.40 62.31 -36.31
N THR A 695 7.59 62.57 -35.74
CA THR A 695 8.66 61.58 -35.64
C THR A 695 8.40 60.53 -34.55
N GLN A 696 7.66 60.87 -33.48
CA GLN A 696 7.32 59.94 -32.41
C GLN A 696 6.43 58.76 -32.87
N ASN A 697 5.39 59.04 -33.67
CA ASN A 697 4.48 57.99 -34.16
C ASN A 697 5.17 57.07 -35.19
N GLN A 698 6.03 57.62 -36.05
CA GLN A 698 6.81 56.85 -37.01
C GLN A 698 7.87 55.97 -36.30
N LEU A 699 8.40 56.43 -35.17
CA LEU A 699 9.37 55.70 -34.38
C LEU A 699 8.78 54.48 -33.67
N GLY A 700 7.59 54.60 -33.06
CA GLY A 700 6.89 53.45 -32.46
C GLY A 700 6.73 52.33 -33.48
N LYS A 701 6.25 52.64 -34.69
CA LYS A 701 6.15 51.67 -35.80
C LYS A 701 7.50 51.05 -36.19
N THR A 702 8.57 51.85 -36.16
CA THR A 702 9.93 51.39 -36.51
C THR A 702 10.46 50.42 -35.46
N VAL A 703 10.24 50.68 -34.17
CA VAL A 703 10.66 49.77 -33.10
C VAL A 703 9.84 48.48 -33.14
N MET A 704 8.54 48.55 -33.39
CA MET A 704 7.71 47.35 -33.57
C MET A 704 8.22 46.47 -34.73
N ALA A 705 8.56 47.08 -35.87
CA ALA A 705 9.15 46.38 -37.00
C ALA A 705 10.53 45.76 -36.64
N ALA A 706 11.36 46.48 -35.88
CA ALA A 706 12.65 45.97 -35.43
C ALA A 706 12.51 44.79 -34.46
N ILE A 707 11.56 44.85 -33.52
CA ILE A 707 11.24 43.74 -32.61
C ILE A 707 10.78 42.52 -33.41
N ALA A 708 9.82 42.68 -34.32
CA ALA A 708 9.35 41.60 -35.19
C ALA A 708 10.48 41.00 -36.05
N GLN A 709 11.42 41.83 -36.53
CA GLN A 709 12.59 41.38 -37.27
C GLN A 709 13.56 40.57 -36.38
N VAL A 710 13.78 40.99 -35.13
CA VAL A 710 14.60 40.23 -34.18
C VAL A 710 13.98 38.87 -33.88
N PHE A 711 12.66 38.80 -33.67
CA PHE A 711 11.94 37.53 -33.52
C PHE A 711 12.09 36.63 -34.75
N SER A 712 11.99 37.21 -35.96
CA SER A 712 12.12 36.47 -37.22
C SER A 712 13.54 35.94 -37.45
N CYS A 713 14.57 36.71 -37.07
CA CYS A 713 15.98 36.35 -37.30
C CYS A 713 16.60 35.50 -36.19
N SER A 714 15.99 35.44 -34.99
CA SER A 714 16.51 34.69 -33.85
C SER A 714 15.87 33.31 -33.76
N PRO A 715 16.62 32.22 -34.01
CA PRO A 715 16.06 30.87 -33.94
C PRO A 715 15.50 30.55 -32.55
N MET A 716 16.01 31.16 -31.48
CA MET A 716 15.61 30.93 -30.08
C MET A 716 14.31 31.64 -29.69
N LEU A 717 13.84 32.58 -30.50
CA LEU A 717 12.64 33.37 -30.23
C LEU A 717 11.50 33.05 -31.21
N GLN A 718 11.71 32.09 -32.14
CA GLN A 718 10.64 31.60 -33.01
C GLN A 718 9.71 30.67 -32.23
N PRO A 719 8.38 30.88 -32.30
CA PRO A 719 7.43 30.05 -31.59
C PRO A 719 7.23 28.69 -32.31
N GLY A 720 7.36 27.60 -31.54
CA GLY A 720 6.98 26.25 -31.94
C GLY A 720 8.09 25.39 -32.57
N ILE A 721 7.97 24.08 -32.37
CA ILE A 721 8.89 23.05 -32.84
C ILE A 721 8.09 21.95 -33.55
N ALA A 722 8.22 21.88 -34.87
CA ALA A 722 7.66 20.80 -35.67
C ALA A 722 8.48 19.52 -35.48
N GLY A 723 7.78 18.38 -35.35
CA GLY A 723 8.41 17.07 -35.22
C GLY A 723 9.17 16.91 -33.90
N VAL A 724 8.65 17.49 -32.81
CA VAL A 724 9.22 17.37 -31.46
C VAL A 724 9.41 15.90 -31.03
N ASP A 725 8.63 14.99 -31.62
CA ASP A 725 8.64 13.55 -31.40
C ASP A 725 9.65 12.78 -32.27
N THR A 726 10.41 13.48 -33.12
CA THR A 726 11.37 12.86 -34.04
C THR A 726 12.80 13.08 -33.55
N ALA A 727 13.74 12.25 -34.02
CA ALA A 727 15.16 12.44 -33.74
C ALA A 727 15.74 13.77 -34.28
N LYS A 728 14.97 14.55 -35.06
CA LYS A 728 15.38 15.82 -35.67
C LYS A 728 14.25 16.86 -35.59
N PRO A 729 13.98 17.45 -34.42
CA PRO A 729 13.02 18.53 -34.30
C PRO A 729 13.43 19.74 -35.15
N ILE A 730 12.45 20.41 -35.75
CA ILE A 730 12.64 21.58 -36.63
C ILE A 730 11.88 22.77 -36.05
N ARG A 731 12.55 23.91 -35.86
CA ARG A 731 11.88 25.13 -35.41
C ARG A 731 11.01 25.73 -36.52
N MET A 732 9.80 26.12 -36.18
CA MET A 732 8.85 26.69 -37.13
C MET A 732 9.17 28.15 -37.41
N ASN A 733 9.24 28.51 -38.69
CA ASN A 733 9.42 29.90 -39.11
C ASN A 733 8.07 30.51 -39.45
N LEU A 734 7.64 31.51 -38.68
CA LEU A 734 6.39 32.22 -38.94
C LEU A 734 6.55 33.18 -40.12
N GLY A 735 5.64 33.12 -41.08
CA GLY A 735 5.64 34.02 -42.25
C GLY A 735 5.31 35.47 -41.91
N THR A 736 4.62 35.73 -40.80
CA THR A 736 4.24 37.06 -40.31
C THR A 736 4.23 37.07 -38.78
N ILE A 737 4.77 38.13 -38.18
CA ILE A 737 4.79 38.34 -36.72
C ILE A 737 4.08 39.65 -36.42
N ASP A 738 2.97 39.59 -35.69
CA ASP A 738 2.25 40.76 -35.18
C ASP A 738 2.52 40.91 -33.68
N VAL A 739 3.11 42.04 -33.30
CA VAL A 739 3.46 42.34 -31.90
C VAL A 739 2.60 43.46 -31.32
N ARG A 740 1.61 43.97 -32.06
CA ARG A 740 0.82 45.16 -31.68
C ARG A 740 0.15 45.05 -30.32
N ASP A 741 -0.37 43.87 -29.99
CA ASP A 741 -1.03 43.61 -28.71
C ASP A 741 -0.05 43.17 -27.60
N HIS A 742 1.24 43.04 -27.93
CA HIS A 742 2.29 42.56 -27.02
C HIS A 742 3.31 43.64 -26.63
N VAL A 743 3.24 44.85 -27.21
CA VAL A 743 4.14 45.96 -26.88
C VAL A 743 3.32 47.20 -26.54
N HIS A 744 3.36 47.58 -25.27
CA HIS A 744 2.73 48.80 -24.77
C HIS A 744 3.75 49.95 -24.75
N TRP A 745 3.29 51.12 -25.22
CA TRP A 745 4.12 52.32 -25.35
C TRP A 745 3.54 53.44 -24.50
N THR A 746 4.30 53.89 -23.50
CA THR A 746 3.90 55.00 -22.62
C THR A 746 4.87 56.17 -22.77
N LEU A 747 4.36 57.34 -23.14
CA LEU A 747 5.12 58.59 -23.23
C LEU A 747 4.95 59.39 -21.94
N SER A 748 6.06 59.80 -21.32
CA SER A 748 6.04 60.67 -20.15
C SER A 748 6.59 62.06 -20.50
N GLU A 749 5.80 63.10 -20.23
CA GLU A 749 6.14 64.50 -20.55
C GLU A 749 7.14 65.11 -19.56
N GLN A 750 7.25 64.57 -18.34
CA GLN A 750 8.14 65.09 -17.30
C GLN A 750 9.13 64.01 -16.83
N VAL A 751 10.42 64.37 -16.79
CA VAL A 751 11.50 63.48 -16.34
C VAL A 751 11.27 62.95 -14.91
N ALA A 752 10.64 63.75 -14.05
CA ALA A 752 10.33 63.39 -12.66
C ALA A 752 9.31 62.25 -12.51
N ASP A 753 8.39 62.08 -13.46
CA ASP A 753 7.37 61.01 -13.43
C ASP A 753 7.90 59.67 -13.96
N HIS A 754 9.08 59.65 -14.60
CA HIS A 754 9.61 58.44 -15.22
C HIS A 754 9.96 57.35 -14.20
N GLU A 755 10.51 57.72 -13.04
CA GLU A 755 10.83 56.74 -12.00
C GLU A 755 9.56 56.14 -11.36
N ARG A 756 8.52 56.96 -11.18
CA ARG A 756 7.23 56.49 -10.67
C ARG A 756 6.57 55.52 -11.67
N HIS A 757 6.43 55.90 -12.93
CA HIS A 757 5.80 55.03 -13.94
C HIS A 757 6.61 53.76 -14.18
N LEU A 758 7.95 53.84 -14.15
CA LEU A 758 8.80 52.65 -14.23
C LEU A 758 8.56 51.71 -13.04
N HIS A 759 8.43 52.25 -11.83
CA HIS A 759 8.17 51.45 -10.64
C HIS A 759 6.79 50.79 -10.67
N GLU A 760 5.76 51.55 -11.07
CA GLU A 760 4.39 51.05 -11.25
C GLU A 760 4.34 49.95 -12.32
N GLU A 761 5.00 50.15 -13.48
CA GLU A 761 5.02 49.17 -14.56
C GLU A 761 5.82 47.91 -14.17
N ILE A 762 6.98 48.06 -13.51
CA ILE A 762 7.73 46.92 -12.98
C ILE A 762 6.90 46.15 -11.96
N GLN A 763 6.14 46.83 -11.11
CA GLN A 763 5.29 46.18 -10.13
C GLN A 763 4.15 45.42 -10.81
N VAL A 764 3.49 46.03 -11.79
CA VAL A 764 2.51 45.33 -12.65
C VAL A 764 3.14 44.12 -13.32
N GLN A 765 4.36 44.22 -13.86
CA GLN A 765 5.04 43.08 -14.49
C GLN A 765 5.35 41.95 -13.51
N LEU A 766 5.83 42.28 -12.31
CA LEU A 766 6.10 41.31 -11.25
C LEU A 766 4.82 40.63 -10.73
N ASP A 767 3.67 41.29 -10.85
CA ASP A 767 2.37 40.79 -10.42
C ASP A 767 1.55 40.14 -11.56
N THR A 768 1.91 40.38 -12.82
CA THR A 768 1.22 39.83 -14.00
C THR A 768 1.57 38.36 -14.20
N ARG A 769 0.54 37.52 -14.32
CA ARG A 769 0.63 36.08 -14.59
C ARG A 769 0.32 35.79 -16.05
N SER A 770 1.22 35.09 -16.74
CA SER A 770 0.94 34.54 -18.07
C SER A 770 0.21 33.20 -17.92
N LEU A 771 -1.05 33.14 -18.35
CA LEU A 771 -2.02 32.10 -17.96
C LEU A 771 -2.30 31.02 -19.04
N GLU A 772 -1.70 31.10 -20.22
CA GLU A 772 -2.02 30.22 -21.34
C GLU A 772 -0.91 29.21 -21.63
N ILE A 773 -0.97 28.10 -20.92
CA ILE A 773 -0.16 26.91 -21.22
C ILE A 773 -0.68 26.21 -22.49
N THR A 774 -1.97 26.31 -22.77
CA THR A 774 -2.66 25.67 -23.92
C THR A 774 -2.39 26.34 -25.27
N GLU A 775 -1.97 27.62 -25.29
CA GLU A 775 -1.69 28.36 -26.52
C GLU A 775 -0.22 28.36 -26.92
N ARG A 776 0.63 27.63 -26.19
CA ARG A 776 2.00 27.42 -26.64
C ARG A 776 1.98 26.44 -27.81
N PRO A 777 2.50 26.81 -29.00
CA PRO A 777 2.73 25.82 -30.03
C PRO A 777 3.72 24.79 -29.48
N ALA A 778 3.35 23.50 -29.63
CA ALA A 778 4.20 22.36 -29.30
C ALA A 778 5.60 22.49 -29.92
#